data_AF-A0AAD4KWD0-F1
#
_entry.id   AF-A0AAD4KWD0-F1
#
_cell.length_a   1.000
_cell.length_b   1.000
_cell.length_c   1.000
_cell.angle_alpha   90.00
_cell.angle_beta   90.00
_cell.angle_gamma   90.00
#
_symmetry.space_group_name_H-M   'P 1'
#
loop_
_entity.id
_entity.type
_entity.pdbx_description
1 polymer ?
#
loop_
_entity_poly.entity_id
_entity_poly.type
_entity_poly.pdbx_seq_one_letter_code
_entity_poly.pdbx_strand_id
1 'polypeptide(L)'
;MWKRNRIQVLLAIVLLAFSQLAIGDTAASSALAASATAAQSLVSEATSTIAAETNGSSTSSNSISTVLAHLTDSIGDLAEAISRAAQEAEQQFLKLLDPELFYSYGGSPPVYPTPEGSGAGAWASAYDRARGLLANMSTEEKAGILSGALDANGCSGFSGAVSRLGFPGICLNDAESGVRTAELVNGYPAQIHVGASWNRNLTFKRAQEVAREFKAKGVNVMLGPVIGPLGRIAKGGRNWEGFSNDPYLAGELVAPTVSGIQQSVIACAKHFIVNEQETNRMPFLVGLLGLFNQSVSSNIDDRTMHELYLWPWYDAVKAGLGSAMCSYNRINNSYACQNSKIINGYLKTELGFQGFVVSDWYAQQTGIASANAGLDMAMPNSRFWGLDQLSIAVSNGSVNSSRLDDMVTRVLASWYRFAPFDNPGIANYASTDARVQASAPILFQSAVEGHVLVKNINGILPLKTPRVLSVFGYDADAGFNTSSDDSTLYDFGIPNAKEYPNGDSFSGLDMDFYMAEIVPDGDAGPPVALNGTLKTGGGSGAITPTISIAPYDALVQQAMQDNTTLFSDFTSLNPKVNTSTDACLVFINALASESWDRSTLADAYSDTLVLNVASQCSSTIVVIHNAGLRLVDQWIEHDNVSAVIFAHLPGQESGSSLTEILYGRQSPSGRLPYTVAKTESDYGNLLGPTLPDSENIFYSQSNFTEGLYIDYKHFIENGITPRFEFGYGLTYSEFTYTGLNVILNSSVDTSFLPPDSDTTGDASPEGGLASLYDVIATVQANVANIGNVTAAEVAQLYIGIPKSGLPKALRGFDKLLIEPGGSVSASFSLRRRDLSTWDAVQQQWVLPRGTYSVMVGKSVLDIQLNGTIVLSA
;
A
#
# COMPACT_ATOMS: atom_id res chain seq x y z
N MET A 1 -19.06 -30.55 17.40
CA MET A 1 -18.44 -30.56 18.74
C MET A 1 -17.33 -31.60 18.94
N TRP A 2 -17.22 -32.65 18.11
CA TRP A 2 -16.18 -33.70 18.23
C TRP A 2 -14.84 -33.39 17.51
N LYS A 3 -14.82 -32.41 16.59
CA LYS A 3 -13.61 -31.95 15.86
C LYS A 3 -12.81 -30.83 16.57
N ARG A 4 -13.46 -30.00 17.39
CA ARG A 4 -12.85 -28.84 18.07
C ARG A 4 -11.91 -29.24 19.21
N ASN A 5 -12.21 -30.36 19.88
CA ASN A 5 -11.44 -30.85 21.03
C ASN A 5 -10.13 -31.59 20.65
N ARG A 6 -9.94 -32.03 19.40
CA ARG A 6 -8.71 -32.73 18.98
C ARG A 6 -7.64 -31.79 18.42
N ILE A 7 -8.02 -30.70 17.74
CA ILE A 7 -7.10 -29.64 17.31
C ILE A 7 -6.57 -28.88 18.54
N GLN A 8 -7.42 -28.63 19.55
CA GLN A 8 -6.98 -28.08 20.83
C GLN A 8 -6.06 -29.03 21.61
N VAL A 9 -6.23 -30.35 21.48
CA VAL A 9 -5.34 -31.34 22.09
C VAL A 9 -4.01 -31.45 21.33
N LEU A 10 -3.99 -31.34 19.99
CA LEU A 10 -2.74 -31.26 19.23
C LEU A 10 -1.97 -29.97 19.52
N LEU A 11 -2.64 -28.81 19.52
CA LEU A 11 -2.05 -27.53 19.93
C LEU A 11 -1.57 -27.57 21.38
N ALA A 12 -2.32 -28.19 22.29
CA ALA A 12 -1.91 -28.36 23.69
C ALA A 12 -0.72 -29.32 23.86
N ILE A 13 -0.64 -30.41 23.08
CA ILE A 13 0.48 -31.36 23.09
C ILE A 13 1.74 -30.71 22.50
N VAL A 14 1.61 -29.91 21.44
CA VAL A 14 2.68 -29.08 20.90
C VAL A 14 3.11 -28.05 21.95
N LEU A 15 2.19 -27.25 22.50
CA LEU A 15 2.47 -26.28 23.58
C LEU A 15 3.09 -26.93 24.85
N LEU A 16 2.68 -28.15 25.23
CA LEU A 16 3.25 -28.90 26.35
C LEU A 16 4.67 -29.40 26.06
N ALA A 17 4.95 -29.89 24.85
CA ALA A 17 6.30 -30.25 24.41
C ALA A 17 7.25 -29.03 24.40
N PHE A 18 6.74 -27.86 24.02
CA PHE A 18 7.47 -26.58 24.04
C PHE A 18 7.66 -25.99 25.44
N SER A 19 6.75 -26.24 26.39
CA SER A 19 6.92 -25.78 27.79
C SER A 19 8.10 -26.42 28.52
N GLN A 20 8.58 -27.58 28.06
CA GLN A 20 9.75 -28.26 28.61
C GLN A 20 11.10 -27.79 28.00
N LEU A 21 11.06 -27.00 26.92
CA LEU A 21 12.24 -26.44 26.23
C LEU A 21 12.81 -25.18 26.90
N ALA A 22 12.13 -24.59 27.89
CA ALA A 22 12.61 -23.41 28.62
C ALA A 22 13.82 -23.67 29.56
N ILE A 23 14.39 -24.87 29.54
CA ILE A 23 15.48 -25.32 30.42
C ILE A 23 16.60 -25.82 29.51
N GLY A 24 17.48 -24.90 29.10
CA GLY A 24 18.47 -25.12 28.03
C GLY A 24 19.43 -26.29 28.25
N ASP A 25 19.09 -27.46 27.69
CA ASP A 25 19.92 -28.66 27.72
C ASP A 25 20.08 -29.29 26.33
N THR A 26 21.31 -29.68 26.01
CA THR A 26 21.76 -30.17 24.69
C THR A 26 21.17 -31.54 24.28
N ALA A 27 20.44 -32.21 25.17
CA ALA A 27 19.66 -33.40 24.86
C ALA A 27 18.38 -33.12 24.04
N ALA A 28 18.03 -31.84 23.84
CA ALA A 28 16.78 -31.42 23.21
C ALA A 28 16.70 -31.65 21.70
N SER A 29 17.81 -31.68 20.94
CA SER A 29 17.78 -31.87 19.48
C SER A 29 17.44 -33.32 19.08
N SER A 30 17.98 -34.30 19.80
CA SER A 30 17.66 -35.72 19.61
C SER A 30 16.25 -36.06 20.10
N ALA A 31 15.77 -35.37 21.15
CA ALA A 31 14.39 -35.44 21.60
C ALA A 31 13.41 -34.78 20.59
N LEU A 32 13.80 -33.70 19.91
CA LEU A 32 13.02 -33.08 18.84
C LEU A 32 12.86 -34.03 17.65
N ALA A 33 13.95 -34.62 17.16
CA ALA A 33 13.90 -35.61 16.09
C ALA A 33 13.05 -36.83 16.47
N ALA A 34 13.16 -37.31 17.72
CA ALA A 34 12.33 -38.39 18.24
C ALA A 34 10.85 -37.99 18.38
N SER A 35 10.55 -36.73 18.74
CA SER A 35 9.18 -36.21 18.88
C SER A 35 8.50 -35.93 17.52
N ALA A 36 9.26 -35.49 16.51
CA ALA A 36 8.80 -35.38 15.14
C ALA A 36 8.51 -36.77 14.53
N THR A 37 9.38 -37.75 14.83
CA THR A 37 9.16 -39.15 14.44
C THR A 37 7.95 -39.75 15.17
N ALA A 38 7.73 -39.40 16.44
CA ALA A 38 6.56 -39.82 17.22
C ALA A 38 5.26 -39.15 16.73
N ALA A 39 5.31 -37.88 16.33
CA ALA A 39 4.19 -37.18 15.71
C ALA A 39 3.84 -37.81 14.35
N GLN A 40 4.84 -38.13 13.51
CA GLN A 40 4.64 -38.90 12.27
C GLN A 40 4.03 -40.28 12.53
N SER A 41 4.47 -40.98 13.59
CA SER A 41 3.90 -42.27 14.00
C SER A 41 2.44 -42.15 14.44
N LEU A 42 2.10 -41.17 15.28
CA LEU A 42 0.73 -40.90 15.74
C LEU A 42 -0.20 -40.48 14.60
N VAL A 43 0.33 -39.78 13.60
CA VAL A 43 -0.40 -39.39 12.38
C VAL A 43 -0.64 -40.63 11.51
N SER A 44 0.36 -41.48 11.31
CA SER A 44 0.21 -42.77 10.60
C SER A 44 -0.83 -43.68 11.29
N GLU A 45 -0.85 -43.70 12.63
CA GLU A 45 -1.80 -44.46 13.44
C GLU A 45 -3.22 -43.86 13.36
N ALA A 46 -3.36 -42.53 13.38
CA ALA A 46 -4.64 -41.85 13.18
C ALA A 46 -5.18 -42.06 11.76
N THR A 47 -4.33 -41.97 10.73
CA THR A 47 -4.67 -42.18 9.31
C THR A 47 -5.10 -43.62 9.04
N SER A 48 -4.41 -44.61 9.62
CA SER A 48 -4.79 -46.03 9.52
C SER A 48 -6.09 -46.35 10.27
N THR A 49 -6.32 -45.72 11.42
CA THR A 49 -7.58 -45.87 12.19
C THR A 49 -8.77 -45.27 11.43
N ILE A 50 -8.60 -44.11 10.81
CA ILE A 50 -9.65 -43.47 10.00
C ILE A 50 -9.93 -44.27 8.72
N ALA A 51 -8.88 -44.78 8.05
CA ALA A 51 -9.03 -45.66 6.88
C ALA A 51 -9.80 -46.96 7.21
N ALA A 52 -9.58 -47.52 8.40
CA ALA A 52 -10.30 -48.70 8.89
C ALA A 52 -11.79 -48.42 9.20
N GLU A 53 -12.13 -47.23 9.72
CA GLU A 53 -13.51 -46.83 9.99
C GLU A 53 -14.30 -46.45 8.71
N THR A 54 -13.62 -45.96 7.66
CA THR A 54 -14.27 -45.58 6.38
C THR A 54 -14.59 -46.74 5.45
N ASN A 55 -14.03 -47.93 5.67
CA ASN A 55 -14.33 -49.14 4.88
C ASN A 55 -15.73 -49.73 5.13
N GLY A 56 -16.52 -49.14 6.04
CA GLY A 56 -17.88 -49.59 6.40
C GLY A 56 -19.05 -48.78 5.83
N SER A 57 -18.84 -47.65 5.13
CA SER A 57 -19.95 -46.80 4.64
C SER A 57 -19.83 -46.48 3.15
N SER A 58 -20.77 -46.99 2.36
CA SER A 58 -20.86 -46.80 0.92
C SER A 58 -21.50 -45.46 0.51
N THR A 59 -20.92 -44.32 0.91
CA THR A 59 -21.34 -43.00 0.42
C THR A 59 -20.16 -42.02 0.27
N SER A 60 -19.90 -41.60 -0.97
CA SER A 60 -19.03 -40.51 -1.47
C SER A 60 -17.58 -40.44 -0.95
N SER A 61 -16.70 -41.22 -1.59
CA SER A 61 -15.26 -41.36 -1.27
C SER A 61 -14.31 -40.31 -1.90
N ASN A 62 -14.79 -39.13 -2.30
CA ASN A 62 -13.92 -38.12 -2.95
C ASN A 62 -13.62 -36.88 -2.10
N SER A 63 -14.35 -36.59 -1.03
CA SER A 63 -14.07 -35.41 -0.18
C SER A 63 -13.19 -35.74 1.02
N ILE A 64 -13.35 -36.93 1.61
CA ILE A 64 -12.61 -37.35 2.80
C ILE A 64 -11.16 -37.74 2.44
N SER A 65 -10.95 -38.41 1.30
CA SER A 65 -9.61 -38.76 0.81
C SER A 65 -8.78 -37.52 0.45
N THR A 66 -9.39 -36.52 -0.19
CA THR A 66 -8.75 -35.23 -0.46
C THR A 66 -8.44 -34.46 0.82
N VAL A 67 -9.37 -34.45 1.78
CA VAL A 67 -9.12 -33.82 3.10
C VAL A 67 -8.00 -34.55 3.87
N LEU A 68 -7.92 -35.89 3.79
CA LEU A 68 -6.83 -36.66 4.39
C LEU A 68 -5.49 -36.46 3.68
N ALA A 69 -5.48 -36.38 2.34
CA ALA A 69 -4.29 -36.06 1.56
C ALA A 69 -3.79 -34.66 1.93
N HIS A 70 -4.66 -33.65 1.91
CA HIS A 70 -4.32 -32.29 2.34
C HIS A 70 -3.83 -32.25 3.79
N LEU A 71 -4.48 -32.96 4.73
CA LEU A 71 -4.00 -33.03 6.11
C LEU A 71 -2.63 -33.71 6.22
N THR A 72 -2.36 -34.74 5.41
CA THR A 72 -1.09 -35.47 5.44
C THR A 72 0.03 -34.63 4.83
N ASP A 73 -0.22 -33.95 3.72
CA ASP A 73 0.72 -33.02 3.07
C ASP A 73 0.97 -31.82 3.99
N SER A 74 -0.08 -31.20 4.54
CA SER A 74 0.05 -30.07 5.49
C SER A 74 0.85 -30.44 6.74
N ILE A 75 0.69 -31.66 7.25
CA ILE A 75 1.47 -32.16 8.39
C ILE A 75 2.91 -32.48 7.96
N GLY A 76 3.13 -32.97 6.74
CA GLY A 76 4.44 -33.15 6.14
C GLY A 76 5.20 -31.84 6.02
N ASP A 77 4.56 -30.82 5.44
CA ASP A 77 5.11 -29.47 5.25
C ASP A 77 5.39 -28.79 6.60
N LEU A 78 4.46 -28.92 7.56
CA LEU A 78 4.66 -28.41 8.92
C LEU A 78 5.79 -29.13 9.64
N ALA A 79 5.91 -30.45 9.51
CA ALA A 79 6.99 -31.23 10.11
C ALA A 79 8.35 -30.89 9.48
N GLU A 80 8.38 -30.66 8.17
CA GLU A 80 9.59 -30.25 7.45
C GLU A 80 9.99 -28.81 7.80
N ALA A 81 9.03 -27.89 7.91
CA ALA A 81 9.25 -26.54 8.41
C ALA A 81 9.79 -26.57 9.85
N ILE A 82 9.21 -27.36 10.75
CA ILE A 82 9.71 -27.55 12.12
C ILE A 82 11.13 -28.16 12.11
N SER A 83 11.40 -29.12 11.24
CA SER A 83 12.72 -29.76 11.12
C SER A 83 13.80 -28.78 10.62
N ARG A 84 13.49 -27.97 9.60
CA ARG A 84 14.36 -26.89 9.12
C ARG A 84 14.64 -25.88 10.24
N ALA A 85 13.57 -25.45 10.90
CA ALA A 85 13.66 -24.50 12.00
C ALA A 85 14.49 -25.09 13.18
N ALA A 86 14.41 -26.40 13.44
CA ALA A 86 15.25 -27.08 14.43
C ALA A 86 16.73 -27.18 14.02
N GLN A 87 17.05 -27.37 12.73
CA GLN A 87 18.43 -27.33 12.22
C GLN A 87 19.00 -25.89 12.29
N GLU A 88 18.16 -24.88 12.07
CA GLU A 88 18.47 -23.47 12.28
C GLU A 88 18.69 -23.13 13.78
N ALA A 89 18.08 -23.87 14.70
CA ALA A 89 18.36 -23.76 16.13
C ALA A 89 19.82 -24.15 16.47
N GLU A 90 20.41 -25.10 15.75
CA GLU A 90 21.83 -25.47 15.90
C GLU A 90 22.75 -24.30 15.49
N GLN A 91 22.36 -23.52 14.47
CA GLN A 91 23.03 -22.27 14.09
C GLN A 91 22.91 -21.17 15.17
N GLN A 92 21.89 -21.21 16.04
CA GLN A 92 21.79 -20.27 17.18
C GLN A 92 22.91 -20.44 18.22
N PHE A 93 23.56 -21.61 18.29
CA PHE A 93 24.72 -21.80 19.16
C PHE A 93 25.89 -20.87 18.77
N LEU A 94 26.00 -20.49 17.49
CA LEU A 94 26.98 -19.51 17.02
C LEU A 94 26.64 -18.08 17.47
N LYS A 95 25.36 -17.74 17.71
CA LYS A 95 24.92 -16.40 18.21
C LYS A 95 25.45 -16.08 19.61
N LEU A 96 25.72 -17.09 20.43
CA LEU A 96 26.33 -16.93 21.75
C LEU A 96 27.83 -16.58 21.66
N LEU A 97 28.46 -16.79 20.51
CA LEU A 97 29.90 -16.60 20.33
C LEU A 97 30.25 -15.23 19.74
N ASP A 98 29.33 -14.56 19.04
CA ASP A 98 29.54 -13.21 18.49
C ASP A 98 28.25 -12.35 18.43
N PRO A 99 27.76 -11.82 19.56
CA PRO A 99 26.52 -11.05 19.62
C PRO A 99 26.54 -9.73 18.83
N GLU A 100 27.71 -9.15 18.55
CA GLU A 100 27.79 -7.89 17.79
C GLU A 100 27.46 -8.09 16.31
N LEU A 101 27.77 -9.27 15.75
CA LEU A 101 27.42 -9.64 14.39
C LEU A 101 25.90 -9.76 14.18
N PHE A 102 25.16 -10.19 15.22
CA PHE A 102 23.75 -10.59 15.09
C PHE A 102 22.73 -9.59 15.65
N TYR A 103 23.11 -8.75 16.62
CA TYR A 103 22.14 -7.86 17.28
C TYR A 103 22.24 -6.39 16.86
N SER A 104 23.24 -6.03 16.03
CA SER A 104 23.55 -4.68 15.49
C SER A 104 22.74 -3.53 16.12
N TYR A 105 22.94 -3.31 17.42
CA TYR A 105 22.37 -2.17 18.12
C TYR A 105 23.23 -0.94 17.79
N GLY A 106 22.58 0.20 17.49
CA GLY A 106 23.27 1.47 17.25
C GLY A 106 23.33 1.95 15.79
N GLY A 107 22.72 1.22 14.85
CA GLY A 107 22.55 1.70 13.46
C GLY A 107 21.60 2.90 13.35
N SER A 108 20.60 2.99 14.23
CA SER A 108 19.72 4.15 14.36
C SER A 108 20.07 4.96 15.62
N PRO A 109 20.37 6.27 15.51
CA PRO A 109 20.76 7.07 16.65
C PRO A 109 19.59 7.28 17.63
N PRO A 110 19.84 7.36 18.95
CA PRO A 110 18.79 7.61 19.92
C PRO A 110 18.33 9.07 19.93
N VAL A 111 17.03 9.32 20.00
CA VAL A 111 16.44 10.67 20.20
C VAL A 111 15.43 10.61 21.35
N TYR A 112 15.83 11.14 22.50
CA TYR A 112 15.02 11.18 23.72
C TYR A 112 15.19 12.51 24.45
N PRO A 113 14.20 12.96 25.23
CA PRO A 113 12.88 12.35 25.41
C PRO A 113 11.99 12.48 24.16
N THR A 114 10.86 11.77 24.12
CA THR A 114 9.80 12.06 23.14
C THR A 114 9.31 13.50 23.32
N PRO A 115 9.27 14.34 22.27
CA PRO A 115 8.71 15.68 22.36
C PRO A 115 7.19 15.60 22.65
N GLU A 116 6.76 16.34 23.67
CA GLU A 116 5.35 16.46 24.01
C GLU A 116 4.61 17.27 22.93
N GLY A 117 3.37 16.90 22.64
CA GLY A 117 2.52 17.62 21.70
C GLY A 117 2.20 19.01 22.23
N SER A 118 2.53 20.04 21.47
CA SER A 118 2.30 21.43 21.90
C SER A 118 0.82 21.82 21.82
N GLY A 119 0.06 21.17 20.93
CA GLY A 119 -1.30 21.57 20.60
C GLY A 119 -1.34 22.91 19.86
N ALA A 120 -0.26 23.31 19.19
CA ALA A 120 -0.20 24.59 18.50
C ALA A 120 -1.20 24.70 17.33
N GLY A 121 -1.52 25.93 16.95
CA GLY A 121 -2.37 26.22 15.79
C GLY A 121 -3.77 25.64 15.92
N ALA A 122 -4.20 24.89 14.90
CA ALA A 122 -5.55 24.31 14.83
C ALA A 122 -5.80 23.21 15.88
N TRP A 123 -4.77 22.74 16.60
CA TRP A 123 -4.88 21.70 17.62
C TRP A 123 -5.27 22.25 19.01
N ALA A 124 -5.17 23.56 19.23
CA ALA A 124 -5.23 24.17 20.57
C ALA A 124 -6.49 23.77 21.34
N SER A 125 -7.66 23.98 20.75
CA SER A 125 -8.93 23.65 21.41
C SER A 125 -9.08 22.14 21.69
N ALA A 126 -8.55 21.28 20.83
CA ALA A 126 -8.65 19.84 21.02
C ALA A 126 -7.70 19.35 22.13
N TYR A 127 -6.49 19.89 22.18
CA TYR A 127 -5.51 19.63 23.24
C TYR A 127 -5.99 20.14 24.60
N ASP A 128 -6.64 21.30 24.66
CA ASP A 128 -7.21 21.83 25.91
C ASP A 128 -8.30 20.91 26.47
N ARG A 129 -9.18 20.42 25.59
CA ARG A 129 -10.23 19.45 25.96
C ARG A 129 -9.63 18.10 26.36
N ALA A 130 -8.62 17.62 25.64
CA ALA A 130 -7.91 16.39 25.94
C ALA A 130 -7.28 16.44 27.33
N ARG A 131 -6.52 17.50 27.63
CA ARG A 131 -5.90 17.72 28.95
C ARG A 131 -6.94 17.86 30.06
N GLY A 132 -8.06 18.54 29.80
CA GLY A 132 -9.16 18.66 30.76
C GLY A 132 -9.80 17.31 31.12
N LEU A 133 -10.00 16.43 30.14
CA LEU A 133 -10.52 15.08 30.39
C LEU A 133 -9.49 14.20 31.11
N LEU A 134 -8.24 14.24 30.63
CA LEU A 134 -7.10 13.47 31.15
C LEU A 134 -6.83 13.74 32.64
N ALA A 135 -7.01 14.98 33.09
CA ALA A 135 -6.81 15.37 34.49
C ALA A 135 -7.72 14.61 35.48
N ASN A 136 -8.81 13.99 35.00
CA ASN A 136 -9.76 13.23 35.80
C ASN A 136 -9.59 11.70 35.68
N MET A 137 -8.56 11.23 34.95
CA MET A 137 -8.26 9.82 34.73
C MET A 137 -7.23 9.28 35.72
N SER A 138 -7.40 8.03 36.16
CA SER A 138 -6.33 7.28 36.84
C SER A 138 -5.22 6.86 35.88
N THR A 139 -4.07 6.43 36.41
CA THR A 139 -2.97 5.89 35.60
C THR A 139 -3.40 4.66 34.80
N GLU A 140 -4.24 3.82 35.38
CA GLU A 140 -4.79 2.61 34.76
C GLU A 140 -5.80 2.97 33.66
N GLU A 141 -6.69 3.95 33.90
CA GLU A 141 -7.60 4.45 32.87
C GLU A 141 -6.83 5.02 31.68
N LYS A 142 -5.74 5.77 31.93
CA LYS A 142 -4.83 6.29 30.91
C LYS A 142 -4.16 5.17 30.12
N ALA A 143 -3.51 4.22 30.80
CA ALA A 143 -2.84 3.09 30.15
C ALA A 143 -3.79 2.21 29.35
N GLY A 144 -5.03 2.03 29.84
CA GLY A 144 -6.06 1.24 29.16
C GLY A 144 -6.47 1.78 27.80
N ILE A 145 -6.43 3.11 27.59
CA ILE A 145 -6.72 3.73 26.28
C ILE A 145 -5.66 3.34 25.23
N LEU A 146 -4.41 3.13 25.64
CA LEU A 146 -3.27 3.01 24.75
C LEU A 146 -2.99 1.58 24.26
N SER A 147 -3.66 0.58 24.86
CA SER A 147 -3.65 -0.80 24.37
C SER A 147 -4.99 -1.08 23.69
N GLY A 148 -4.94 -1.76 22.55
CA GLY A 148 -6.16 -2.26 21.93
C GLY A 148 -6.93 -3.22 22.86
N ALA A 149 -8.25 -3.11 22.81
CA ALA A 149 -9.20 -3.87 23.59
C ALA A 149 -9.38 -5.28 23.01
N LEU A 150 -9.80 -6.22 23.86
CA LEU A 150 -10.08 -7.59 23.44
C LEU A 150 -11.31 -7.69 22.52
N ASP A 151 -12.30 -6.84 22.76
CA ASP A 151 -13.47 -6.71 21.89
C ASP A 151 -13.26 -5.52 20.95
N ALA A 152 -13.16 -5.81 19.65
CA ALA A 152 -12.96 -4.80 18.63
C ALA A 152 -14.26 -4.14 18.15
N ASN A 153 -15.42 -4.59 18.64
CA ASN A 153 -16.74 -4.09 18.25
C ASN A 153 -16.96 -4.05 16.71
N GLY A 154 -16.44 -5.08 16.03
CA GLY A 154 -16.49 -5.23 14.57
C GLY A 154 -15.43 -4.44 13.78
N CYS A 155 -14.53 -3.70 14.44
CA CYS A 155 -13.44 -2.96 13.79
C CYS A 155 -12.17 -3.81 13.63
N SER A 156 -11.20 -3.39 12.80
CA SER A 156 -9.85 -3.98 12.74
C SER A 156 -9.14 -3.88 14.10
N GLY A 157 -9.36 -2.79 14.84
CA GLY A 157 -8.87 -2.58 16.19
C GLY A 157 -9.74 -1.57 16.94
N PHE A 158 -9.71 -1.63 18.28
CA PHE A 158 -10.52 -0.76 19.12
C PHE A 158 -9.73 -0.38 20.38
N SER A 159 -9.73 0.89 20.78
CA SER A 159 -9.01 1.33 21.97
C SER A 159 -9.78 1.02 23.26
N GLY A 160 -9.11 1.05 24.41
CA GLY A 160 -9.83 1.08 25.70
C GLY A 160 -10.75 2.30 25.83
N ALA A 161 -11.80 2.16 26.64
CA ALA A 161 -12.78 3.19 26.96
C ALA A 161 -12.66 3.66 28.42
N VAL A 162 -13.15 4.87 28.70
CA VAL A 162 -13.28 5.41 30.07
C VAL A 162 -14.71 5.92 30.26
N SER A 163 -15.65 4.98 30.36
CA SER A 163 -17.10 5.27 30.33
C SER A 163 -17.57 6.21 31.44
N ARG A 164 -16.93 6.18 32.62
CA ARG A 164 -17.23 7.10 33.73
C ARG A 164 -17.02 8.57 33.36
N LEU A 165 -16.10 8.84 32.44
CA LEU A 165 -15.78 10.18 31.96
C LEU A 165 -16.35 10.46 30.55
N GLY A 166 -17.16 9.55 30.01
CA GLY A 166 -17.80 9.73 28.70
C GLY A 166 -16.85 9.56 27.51
N PHE A 167 -15.70 8.91 27.67
CA PHE A 167 -14.87 8.49 26.53
C PHE A 167 -15.23 7.05 26.14
N PRO A 168 -15.82 6.81 24.96
CA PRO A 168 -16.32 5.48 24.58
C PRO A 168 -15.26 4.58 23.94
N GLY A 169 -14.01 5.05 23.83
CA GLY A 169 -12.97 4.41 23.01
C GLY A 169 -13.01 4.92 21.57
N ILE A 170 -12.09 4.43 20.75
CA ILE A 170 -12.02 4.71 19.32
C ILE A 170 -11.96 3.41 18.51
N CYS A 171 -12.77 3.33 17.46
CA CYS A 171 -12.75 2.29 16.45
C CYS A 171 -11.75 2.66 15.34
N LEU A 172 -10.81 1.76 15.04
CA LEU A 172 -9.85 1.85 13.94
C LEU A 172 -10.17 0.76 12.92
N ASN A 173 -10.39 1.13 11.66
CA ASN A 173 -10.75 0.15 10.63
C ASN A 173 -10.07 0.44 9.28
N ASP A 174 -9.80 -0.64 8.55
CA ASP A 174 -9.34 -0.58 7.15
C ASP A 174 -10.52 -0.24 6.21
N ALA A 175 -10.31 0.19 4.97
CA ALA A 175 -9.05 0.47 4.28
C ALA A 175 -9.08 1.86 3.59
N GLU A 176 -8.04 2.19 2.81
CA GLU A 176 -7.90 3.42 2.03
C GLU A 176 -8.84 3.54 0.81
N SER A 177 -9.49 2.44 0.45
CA SER A 177 -10.35 2.30 -0.73
C SER A 177 -11.82 1.96 -0.43
N GLY A 178 -12.18 1.88 0.84
CA GLY A 178 -13.54 1.59 1.30
C GLY A 178 -13.53 1.03 2.73
N VAL A 179 -14.68 0.92 3.38
CA VAL A 179 -14.76 0.29 4.71
C VAL A 179 -14.64 -1.22 4.54
N ARG A 180 -13.49 -1.79 4.91
CA ARG A 180 -13.21 -3.23 4.83
C ARG A 180 -14.16 -3.98 5.78
N THR A 181 -14.58 -5.17 5.35
CA THR A 181 -15.43 -6.11 6.11
C THR A 181 -16.76 -5.52 6.60
N ALA A 182 -17.26 -4.49 5.92
CA ALA A 182 -18.58 -3.95 6.16
C ALA A 182 -19.51 -4.27 4.98
N GLU A 183 -20.78 -4.53 5.27
CA GLU A 183 -21.85 -4.65 4.28
C GLU A 183 -22.43 -3.26 3.96
N LEU A 184 -23.15 -3.13 2.84
CA LEU A 184 -23.84 -1.89 2.45
C LEU A 184 -22.90 -0.68 2.37
N VAL A 185 -21.74 -0.90 1.76
CA VAL A 185 -20.69 0.09 1.48
C VAL A 185 -20.31 0.03 0.00
N ASN A 186 -19.70 1.09 -0.49
CA ASN A 186 -19.10 1.13 -1.82
C ASN A 186 -17.63 0.65 -1.77
N GLY A 187 -17.10 0.24 -2.91
CA GLY A 187 -15.68 0.00 -3.13
C GLY A 187 -15.12 0.94 -4.18
N TYR A 188 -14.24 1.84 -3.76
CA TYR A 188 -13.66 2.89 -4.58
C TYR A 188 -12.38 2.40 -5.27
N PRO A 189 -11.90 3.09 -6.33
CA PRO A 189 -10.63 2.77 -6.97
C PRO A 189 -9.47 2.82 -5.97
N ALA A 190 -8.49 1.91 -6.12
CA ALA A 190 -7.30 1.92 -5.27
C ALA A 190 -6.43 3.16 -5.50
N GLN A 191 -5.54 3.49 -4.56
CA GLN A 191 -4.76 4.73 -4.69
C GLN A 191 -3.81 4.72 -5.88
N ILE A 192 -3.32 3.57 -6.39
CA ILE A 192 -2.51 3.54 -7.61
C ILE A 192 -3.30 3.99 -8.83
N HIS A 193 -4.60 3.65 -8.87
CA HIS A 193 -5.53 4.09 -9.89
C HIS A 193 -5.82 5.60 -9.74
N VAL A 194 -5.94 6.09 -8.50
CA VAL A 194 -6.05 7.53 -8.21
C VAL A 194 -4.78 8.29 -8.59
N GLY A 195 -3.60 7.71 -8.35
CA GLY A 195 -2.31 8.25 -8.77
C GLY A 195 -2.23 8.39 -10.28
N ALA A 196 -2.70 7.38 -11.01
CA ALA A 196 -2.80 7.42 -12.45
C ALA A 196 -3.73 8.52 -12.99
N SER A 197 -4.65 9.06 -12.17
CA SER A 197 -5.53 10.16 -12.57
C SER A 197 -4.83 11.53 -12.61
N TRP A 198 -3.76 11.73 -11.81
CA TRP A 198 -3.08 13.02 -11.64
C TRP A 198 -4.05 14.18 -11.33
N ASN A 199 -5.04 13.95 -10.46
CA ASN A 199 -6.12 14.91 -10.19
C ASN A 199 -6.32 15.18 -8.68
N ARG A 200 -5.69 16.24 -8.16
CA ARG A 200 -5.77 16.64 -6.74
C ARG A 200 -7.21 16.82 -6.23
N ASN A 201 -8.08 17.42 -7.05
CA ASN A 201 -9.45 17.73 -6.65
C ASN A 201 -10.31 16.47 -6.58
N LEU A 202 -10.17 15.57 -7.55
CA LEU A 202 -10.88 14.30 -7.54
C LEU A 202 -10.40 13.41 -6.38
N THR A 203 -9.10 13.42 -6.09
CA THR A 203 -8.52 12.75 -4.91
C THR A 203 -9.14 13.24 -3.60
N PHE A 204 -9.25 14.56 -3.40
CA PHE A 204 -9.92 15.13 -2.23
C PHE A 204 -11.39 14.68 -2.12
N LYS A 205 -12.15 14.76 -3.22
CA LYS A 205 -13.57 14.39 -3.23
C LYS A 205 -13.77 12.90 -2.97
N ARG A 206 -12.97 12.03 -3.60
CA ARG A 206 -12.98 10.58 -3.34
C ARG A 206 -12.75 10.31 -1.86
N ALA A 207 -11.71 10.91 -1.29
CA ALA A 207 -11.37 10.74 0.13
C ALA A 207 -12.51 11.20 1.06
N GLN A 208 -13.18 12.30 0.71
CA GLN A 208 -14.35 12.79 1.43
C GLN A 208 -15.51 11.79 1.41
N GLU A 209 -15.82 11.18 0.25
CA GLU A 209 -16.91 10.20 0.15
C GLU A 209 -16.59 8.90 0.89
N VAL A 210 -15.36 8.38 0.75
CA VAL A 210 -14.90 7.19 1.51
C VAL A 210 -15.07 7.45 3.00
N ALA A 211 -14.58 8.58 3.52
CA ALA A 211 -14.62 8.89 4.94
C ALA A 211 -16.04 9.13 5.49
N ARG A 212 -17.00 9.54 4.66
CA ARG A 212 -18.42 9.59 5.06
C ARG A 212 -18.97 8.19 5.33
N GLU A 213 -18.54 7.18 4.58
CA GLU A 213 -18.94 5.79 4.83
C GLU A 213 -18.33 5.26 6.13
N PHE A 214 -17.06 5.56 6.40
CA PHE A 214 -16.42 5.27 7.69
C PHE A 214 -17.20 5.87 8.86
N LYS A 215 -17.57 7.15 8.75
CA LYS A 215 -18.40 7.82 9.76
C LYS A 215 -19.77 7.16 9.91
N ALA A 216 -20.44 6.83 8.81
CA ALA A 216 -21.75 6.16 8.83
C ALA A 216 -21.70 4.78 9.49
N LYS A 217 -20.56 4.10 9.39
CA LYS A 217 -20.27 2.82 10.06
C LYS A 217 -19.69 2.97 11.48
N GLY A 218 -19.65 4.19 12.02
CA GLY A 218 -19.19 4.44 13.39
C GLY A 218 -17.69 4.27 13.61
N VAL A 219 -16.87 4.37 12.56
CA VAL A 219 -15.41 4.25 12.64
C VAL A 219 -14.79 5.62 12.95
N ASN A 220 -13.93 5.71 13.96
CA ASN A 220 -13.25 6.96 14.30
C ASN A 220 -11.99 7.20 13.48
N VAL A 221 -11.24 6.13 13.16
CA VAL A 221 -9.95 6.19 12.46
C VAL A 221 -10.00 5.32 11.21
N MET A 222 -9.85 5.95 10.05
CA MET A 222 -9.63 5.26 8.79
C MET A 222 -8.15 4.92 8.67
N LEU A 223 -7.82 3.64 8.52
CA LEU A 223 -6.45 3.14 8.38
C LEU A 223 -5.90 3.33 6.98
N GLY A 224 -5.81 4.60 6.59
CA GLY A 224 -5.27 5.12 5.35
C GLY A 224 -5.21 6.66 5.42
N PRO A 225 -4.56 7.31 4.44
CA PRO A 225 -4.06 6.77 3.18
C PRO A 225 -2.71 6.05 3.29
N VAL A 226 -2.32 5.34 2.22
CA VAL A 226 -0.99 4.71 2.13
C VAL A 226 0.00 5.59 1.36
N ILE A 227 1.15 5.85 1.96
CA ILE A 227 2.31 6.55 1.36
C ILE A 227 3.65 5.84 1.68
N GLY A 228 3.57 4.60 2.18
CA GLY A 228 4.66 3.66 2.43
C GLY A 228 4.08 2.23 2.38
N PRO A 229 4.36 1.40 1.37
CA PRO A 229 5.44 1.52 0.39
C PRO A 229 5.28 2.73 -0.55
N LEU A 230 6.40 3.37 -0.87
CA LEU A 230 6.48 4.34 -1.96
C LEU A 230 6.59 3.61 -3.30
N GLY A 231 7.20 2.43 -3.35
CA GLY A 231 7.35 1.63 -4.56
C GLY A 231 8.81 1.47 -4.98
N ARG A 232 9.71 1.28 -4.02
CA ARG A 232 11.13 1.02 -4.27
C ARG A 232 11.33 -0.23 -5.13
N ILE A 233 10.67 -1.34 -4.78
CA ILE A 233 10.80 -2.60 -5.52
C ILE A 233 9.64 -2.79 -6.49
N ALA A 234 9.95 -3.26 -7.69
CA ALA A 234 8.97 -3.39 -8.77
C ALA A 234 7.95 -4.52 -8.51
N LYS A 235 8.41 -5.63 -7.90
CA LYS A 235 7.58 -6.78 -7.52
C LYS A 235 6.77 -6.59 -6.22
N GLY A 236 6.77 -5.40 -5.63
CA GLY A 236 6.16 -5.13 -4.32
C GLY A 236 4.69 -5.57 -4.23
N GLY A 237 4.34 -6.31 -3.18
CA GLY A 237 3.00 -6.88 -2.98
C GLY A 237 1.89 -5.86 -2.74
N ARG A 238 2.23 -4.68 -2.21
CA ARG A 238 1.27 -3.65 -1.78
C ARG A 238 1.49 -2.26 -2.39
N ASN A 239 2.32 -2.14 -3.41
CA ASN A 239 2.53 -0.86 -4.10
C ASN A 239 1.21 -0.25 -4.61
N TRP A 240 0.22 -1.10 -4.91
CA TRP A 240 -1.11 -0.72 -5.38
C TRP A 240 -1.94 0.07 -4.37
N GLU A 241 -1.66 -0.10 -3.07
CA GLU A 241 -2.30 0.69 -2.02
C GLU A 241 -1.77 2.12 -2.00
N GLY A 242 -0.53 2.36 -2.46
CA GLY A 242 0.09 3.68 -2.60
C GLY A 242 -0.32 4.41 -3.88
N PHE A 243 0.04 5.70 -3.99
CA PHE A 243 -0.32 6.52 -5.16
C PHE A 243 0.63 6.33 -6.35
N SER A 244 1.93 6.32 -6.10
CA SER A 244 2.97 6.47 -7.12
C SER A 244 4.35 6.15 -6.56
N ASN A 245 5.26 5.76 -7.46
CA ASN A 245 6.68 5.59 -7.17
C ASN A 245 7.48 6.91 -7.13
N ASP A 246 6.81 8.07 -7.19
CA ASP A 246 7.44 9.40 -7.10
C ASP A 246 7.00 10.15 -5.82
N PRO A 247 7.96 10.73 -5.06
CA PRO A 247 7.66 11.39 -3.79
C PRO A 247 6.82 12.65 -3.93
N TYR A 248 6.99 13.41 -5.03
CA TYR A 248 6.23 14.63 -5.26
C TYR A 248 4.79 14.30 -5.65
N LEU A 249 4.57 13.36 -6.57
CA LEU A 249 3.22 12.93 -6.92
C LEU A 249 2.47 12.35 -5.72
N ALA A 250 3.13 11.48 -4.93
CA ALA A 250 2.55 10.96 -3.70
C ALA A 250 2.22 12.07 -2.69
N GLY A 251 3.12 13.04 -2.49
CA GLY A 251 2.92 14.20 -1.60
C GLY A 251 1.75 15.10 -2.00
N GLU A 252 1.63 15.40 -3.29
CA GLU A 252 0.56 16.25 -3.83
C GLU A 252 -0.83 15.59 -3.81
N LEU A 253 -0.88 14.25 -3.70
CA LEU A 253 -2.14 13.49 -3.61
C LEU A 253 -2.49 13.09 -2.17
N VAL A 254 -1.51 12.94 -1.28
CA VAL A 254 -1.79 12.60 0.12
C VAL A 254 -2.37 13.78 0.90
N ALA A 255 -1.89 15.00 0.69
CA ALA A 255 -2.42 16.19 1.36
C ALA A 255 -3.94 16.40 1.13
N PRO A 256 -4.47 16.37 -0.12
CA PRO A 256 -5.91 16.42 -0.34
C PRO A 256 -6.64 15.20 0.21
N THR A 257 -6.02 14.01 0.20
CA THR A 257 -6.64 12.80 0.78
C THR A 257 -6.83 12.93 2.28
N VAL A 258 -5.78 13.31 3.02
CA VAL A 258 -5.86 13.56 4.47
C VAL A 258 -6.91 14.64 4.78
N SER A 259 -6.88 15.74 4.03
CA SER A 259 -7.85 16.84 4.20
C SER A 259 -9.29 16.39 3.95
N GLY A 260 -9.52 15.50 2.99
CA GLY A 260 -10.84 14.93 2.70
C GLY A 260 -11.32 13.97 3.79
N ILE A 261 -10.45 13.08 4.25
CA ILE A 261 -10.77 12.10 5.31
C ILE A 261 -11.15 12.81 6.61
N GLN A 262 -10.35 13.80 7.00
CA GLN A 262 -10.49 14.53 8.27
C GLN A 262 -11.74 15.40 8.39
N GLN A 263 -12.55 15.51 7.34
CA GLN A 263 -13.88 16.10 7.44
C GLN A 263 -14.90 15.20 8.14
N SER A 264 -14.63 13.89 8.19
CA SER A 264 -15.57 12.91 8.73
C SER A 264 -14.97 12.05 9.82
N VAL A 265 -13.71 11.60 9.66
CA VAL A 265 -13.01 10.69 10.58
C VAL A 265 -11.51 11.01 10.65
N ILE A 266 -10.78 10.44 11.60
CA ILE A 266 -9.33 10.61 11.72
C ILE A 266 -8.63 9.86 10.58
N ALA A 267 -7.75 10.53 9.84
CA ALA A 267 -6.86 9.87 8.88
C ALA A 267 -5.68 9.24 9.62
N CYS A 268 -5.30 8.03 9.23
CA CYS A 268 -4.10 7.34 9.71
C CYS A 268 -3.18 7.02 8.53
N ALA A 269 -2.24 7.91 8.23
CA ALA A 269 -1.30 7.67 7.14
C ALA A 269 -0.38 6.50 7.49
N LYS A 270 -0.13 5.61 6.52
CA LYS A 270 0.65 4.39 6.73
C LYS A 270 1.53 4.03 5.52
N HIS A 271 2.57 3.23 5.67
CA HIS A 271 3.21 2.80 6.92
C HIS A 271 4.49 3.63 7.12
N PHE A 272 4.70 4.13 8.32
CA PHE A 272 5.81 5.00 8.72
C PHE A 272 6.96 4.15 9.29
N ILE A 273 8.05 3.91 8.58
CA ILE A 273 8.37 4.34 7.21
C ILE A 273 9.28 3.31 6.55
N VAL A 274 9.51 3.44 5.24
CA VAL A 274 10.37 2.58 4.41
C VAL A 274 10.02 1.08 4.48
N ASN A 275 8.71 0.80 4.59
CA ASN A 275 8.15 -0.54 4.46
C ASN A 275 7.98 -0.90 2.98
N GLU A 276 9.08 -1.19 2.32
CA GLU A 276 9.16 -1.29 0.85
C GLU A 276 9.12 -2.73 0.31
N GLN A 277 8.92 -3.74 1.16
CA GLN A 277 8.73 -5.14 0.75
C GLN A 277 7.82 -5.87 1.74
N GLU A 278 7.09 -6.86 1.27
CA GLU A 278 6.25 -7.71 2.12
C GLU A 278 7.02 -8.90 2.67
N THR A 279 7.93 -9.47 1.88
CA THR A 279 8.75 -10.60 2.31
C THR A 279 9.58 -10.23 3.54
N ASN A 280 9.56 -11.06 4.58
CA ASN A 280 10.24 -10.82 5.86
C ASN A 280 9.82 -9.53 6.59
N ARG A 281 8.61 -9.00 6.36
CA ARG A 281 8.13 -7.82 7.10
C ARG A 281 7.89 -8.14 8.58
N MET A 282 7.40 -9.34 8.93
CA MET A 282 7.16 -9.79 10.30
C MET A 282 7.08 -11.34 10.43
N PRO A 283 8.20 -12.04 10.69
CA PRO A 283 8.23 -13.51 10.68
C PRO A 283 7.75 -14.12 12.00
N PHE A 284 6.44 -13.98 12.25
CA PHE A 284 5.77 -14.21 13.53
C PHE A 284 5.88 -15.66 14.04
N LEU A 285 5.75 -16.68 13.19
CA LEU A 285 5.73 -18.08 13.64
C LEU A 285 7.13 -18.64 13.91
N VAL A 286 8.14 -18.19 13.15
CA VAL A 286 9.55 -18.52 13.42
C VAL A 286 9.93 -17.97 14.82
N GLY A 287 9.52 -16.73 15.12
CA GLY A 287 9.66 -16.13 16.45
C GLY A 287 8.88 -16.84 17.56
N LEU A 288 7.67 -17.35 17.28
CA LEU A 288 6.85 -18.10 18.24
C LEU A 288 7.50 -19.43 18.67
N LEU A 289 8.28 -20.05 17.79
CA LEU A 289 9.03 -21.29 18.06
C LEU A 289 10.39 -21.04 18.76
N GLY A 290 10.72 -19.79 19.09
CA GLY A 290 12.04 -19.42 19.66
C GLY A 290 13.16 -19.41 18.61
N LEU A 291 12.79 -19.43 17.33
CA LEU A 291 13.68 -19.47 16.19
C LEU A 291 13.64 -18.07 15.58
N PHE A 292 14.33 -17.13 16.22
CA PHE A 292 14.19 -15.72 15.91
C PHE A 292 14.67 -15.42 14.47
N ASN A 293 13.75 -15.32 13.50
CA ASN A 293 13.90 -14.42 12.37
C ASN A 293 13.36 -13.05 12.82
N GLN A 294 14.04 -11.96 12.48
CA GLN A 294 13.56 -10.60 12.72
C GLN A 294 13.10 -10.01 11.40
N SER A 295 12.21 -9.03 11.49
CA SER A 295 11.79 -8.26 10.32
C SER A 295 12.99 -7.72 9.55
N VAL A 296 12.88 -7.62 8.23
CA VAL A 296 13.86 -6.99 7.36
C VAL A 296 14.22 -5.60 7.86
N SER A 297 15.50 -5.25 7.81
CA SER A 297 15.98 -3.90 8.11
C SER A 297 16.19 -3.12 6.82
N SER A 298 15.38 -2.08 6.63
CA SER A 298 15.59 -1.07 5.60
C SER A 298 16.70 -0.14 6.06
N ASN A 299 17.90 -0.30 5.50
CA ASN A 299 19.08 0.46 5.86
C ASN A 299 19.29 1.60 4.86
N ILE A 300 19.19 2.83 5.35
CA ILE A 300 18.98 4.01 4.53
C ILE A 300 19.78 5.20 5.06
N ASP A 301 20.36 5.98 4.15
CA ASP A 301 21.04 7.22 4.48
C ASP A 301 20.05 8.38 4.72
N ASP A 302 20.52 9.39 5.44
CA ASP A 302 19.71 10.51 5.88
C ASP A 302 19.16 11.36 4.71
N ARG A 303 19.93 11.56 3.65
CA ARG A 303 19.48 12.34 2.49
C ARG A 303 18.36 11.62 1.73
N THR A 304 18.51 10.33 1.51
CA THR A 304 17.48 9.50 0.88
C THR A 304 16.20 9.46 1.71
N MET A 305 16.31 9.37 3.03
CA MET A 305 15.16 9.46 3.93
C MET A 305 14.37 10.76 3.71
N HIS A 306 15.05 11.92 3.66
CA HIS A 306 14.38 13.23 3.56
C HIS A 306 13.86 13.57 2.16
N GLU A 307 14.66 13.33 1.12
CA GLU A 307 14.34 13.75 -0.25
C GLU A 307 13.40 12.77 -0.99
N LEU A 308 13.18 11.58 -0.44
CA LEU A 308 12.34 10.54 -1.05
C LEU A 308 11.22 10.10 -0.10
N TYR A 309 11.54 9.39 0.98
CA TYR A 309 10.52 8.69 1.76
C TYR A 309 9.74 9.60 2.71
N LEU A 310 10.37 10.57 3.38
CA LEU A 310 9.70 11.55 4.24
C LEU A 310 8.94 12.61 3.43
N TRP A 311 9.26 12.83 2.16
CA TRP A 311 8.66 13.88 1.34
C TRP A 311 7.12 13.87 1.39
N PRO A 312 6.40 12.75 1.11
CA PRO A 312 4.95 12.73 1.24
C PRO A 312 4.46 12.91 2.68
N TRP A 313 5.27 12.59 3.69
CA TRP A 313 4.92 12.80 5.10
C TRP A 313 4.96 14.26 5.51
N TYR A 314 5.87 15.06 4.93
CA TYR A 314 5.81 16.52 5.08
C TYR A 314 4.43 17.05 4.65
N ASP A 315 3.93 16.60 3.50
CA ASP A 315 2.64 17.05 2.95
C ASP A 315 1.45 16.50 3.75
N ALA A 316 1.52 15.24 4.21
CA ALA A 316 0.48 14.64 5.06
C ALA A 316 0.37 15.36 6.41
N VAL A 317 1.48 15.58 7.12
CA VAL A 317 1.47 16.27 8.41
C VAL A 317 1.08 17.74 8.22
N LYS A 318 1.52 18.41 7.14
CA LYS A 318 1.08 19.78 6.81
C LYS A 318 -0.44 19.89 6.63
N ALA A 319 -1.08 18.86 6.09
CA ALA A 319 -2.53 18.77 5.95
C ALA A 319 -3.28 18.52 7.27
N GLY A 320 -2.55 18.42 8.39
CA GLY A 320 -3.08 18.29 9.74
C GLY A 320 -3.36 16.86 10.16
N LEU A 321 -2.54 15.89 9.68
CA LEU A 321 -2.70 14.46 9.91
C LEU A 321 -2.98 14.11 11.39
N GLY A 322 -4.03 13.31 11.63
CA GLY A 322 -4.49 12.98 12.97
C GLY A 322 -3.88 11.71 13.58
N SER A 323 -3.40 10.79 12.76
CA SER A 323 -2.72 9.55 13.19
C SER A 323 -1.67 9.12 12.17
N ALA A 324 -0.61 8.46 12.64
CA ALA A 324 0.39 7.81 11.80
C ALA A 324 0.61 6.37 12.27
N MET A 325 0.71 5.43 11.34
CA MET A 325 0.96 4.02 11.67
C MET A 325 2.43 3.70 11.49
N CYS A 326 3.14 3.28 12.55
CA CYS A 326 4.51 2.81 12.40
C CYS A 326 4.54 1.41 11.76
N SER A 327 5.50 1.17 10.87
CA SER A 327 5.59 -0.04 10.04
C SER A 327 6.15 -1.27 10.77
N TYR A 328 6.09 -2.42 10.10
CA TYR A 328 6.65 -3.69 10.58
C TYR A 328 8.18 -3.74 10.55
N ASN A 329 8.78 -3.24 9.46
CA ASN A 329 10.21 -3.36 9.21
C ASN A 329 11.07 -2.67 10.28
N ARG A 330 12.33 -3.07 10.35
CA ARG A 330 13.36 -2.30 11.05
C ARG A 330 13.90 -1.21 10.13
N ILE A 331 14.40 -0.13 10.71
CA ILE A 331 15.12 0.95 10.02
C ILE A 331 16.47 1.10 10.70
N ASN A 332 17.55 0.92 9.95
CA ASN A 332 18.91 0.88 10.48
C ASN A 332 18.99 0.02 11.76
N ASN A 333 18.43 -1.19 11.68
CA ASN A 333 18.35 -2.23 12.71
C ASN A 333 17.49 -1.92 13.95
N SER A 334 16.70 -0.84 13.95
CA SER A 334 15.70 -0.56 15.01
C SER A 334 14.28 -0.61 14.44
N TYR A 335 13.41 -1.44 15.03
CA TYR A 335 12.00 -1.60 14.66
C TYR A 335 11.27 -0.26 14.58
N ALA A 336 10.50 -0.02 13.51
CA ALA A 336 9.87 1.27 13.27
C ALA A 336 9.04 1.77 14.47
N CYS A 337 8.25 0.88 15.08
CA CYS A 337 7.42 1.18 16.25
C CYS A 337 8.17 1.39 17.59
N GLN A 338 9.50 1.36 17.56
CA GLN A 338 10.36 1.70 18.70
C GLN A 338 11.64 2.44 18.25
N ASN A 339 11.63 3.04 17.07
CA ASN A 339 12.77 3.75 16.52
C ASN A 339 12.69 5.23 16.86
N SER A 340 13.41 5.62 17.91
CA SER A 340 13.35 6.98 18.43
C SER A 340 13.82 8.06 17.45
N LYS A 341 14.80 7.81 16.57
CA LYS A 341 15.16 8.78 15.51
C LYS A 341 14.01 9.00 14.54
N ILE A 342 13.32 7.93 14.16
CA ILE A 342 12.22 7.99 13.20
C ILE A 342 10.99 8.67 13.80
N ILE A 343 10.53 8.23 14.98
CA ILE A 343 9.32 8.77 15.59
C ILE A 343 9.57 10.08 16.33
N ASN A 344 10.51 10.12 17.28
CA ASN A 344 10.76 11.33 18.07
C ASN A 344 11.49 12.38 17.23
N GLY A 345 12.53 11.98 16.50
CA GLY A 345 13.33 12.88 15.66
C GLY A 345 12.55 13.40 14.45
N TYR A 346 12.28 12.53 13.47
CA TYR A 346 11.66 12.97 12.21
C TYR A 346 10.17 13.30 12.37
N LEU A 347 9.34 12.38 12.86
CA LEU A 347 7.88 12.62 12.86
C LEU A 347 7.45 13.71 13.85
N LYS A 348 7.82 13.58 15.13
CA LYS A 348 7.29 14.45 16.19
C LYS A 348 8.06 15.77 16.33
N THR A 349 9.38 15.78 16.07
CA THR A 349 10.18 17.02 16.15
C THR A 349 10.24 17.72 14.79
N GLU A 350 10.81 17.07 13.77
CA GLU A 350 11.08 17.74 12.49
C GLU A 350 9.81 18.04 11.70
N LEU A 351 8.87 17.10 11.60
CA LEU A 351 7.58 17.30 10.93
C LEU A 351 6.53 17.96 11.83
N GLY A 352 6.80 18.11 13.13
CA GLY A 352 5.89 18.77 14.05
C GLY A 352 4.57 18.03 14.30
N PHE A 353 4.54 16.70 14.15
CA PHE A 353 3.32 15.90 14.22
C PHE A 353 2.63 16.00 15.59
N GLN A 354 1.36 16.42 15.59
CA GLN A 354 0.54 16.62 16.78
C GLN A 354 -0.42 15.46 17.08
N GLY A 355 -0.66 14.57 16.11
CA GLY A 355 -1.50 13.39 16.30
C GLY A 355 -0.84 12.31 17.15
N PHE A 356 -1.39 11.10 17.09
CA PHE A 356 -0.86 9.92 17.78
C PHE A 356 -0.25 8.91 16.81
N VAL A 357 0.75 8.16 17.27
CA VAL A 357 1.36 7.05 16.54
C VAL A 357 0.75 5.75 17.01
N VAL A 358 0.15 5.00 16.08
CA VAL A 358 -0.37 3.65 16.33
C VAL A 358 0.58 2.62 15.73
N SER A 359 0.72 1.46 16.38
CA SER A 359 1.43 0.35 15.76
C SER A 359 0.62 -0.24 14.61
N ASP A 360 1.30 -0.70 13.57
CA ASP A 360 0.71 -1.77 12.76
C ASP A 360 0.41 -2.99 13.65
N TRP A 361 -0.47 -3.89 13.19
CA TRP A 361 -1.00 -4.99 13.99
C TRP A 361 0.14 -5.91 14.42
N TYR A 362 0.43 -5.94 15.72
CA TYR A 362 1.54 -6.70 16.32
C TYR A 362 2.96 -6.18 16.00
N ALA A 363 3.11 -5.01 15.36
CA ALA A 363 4.43 -4.43 15.07
C ALA A 363 5.18 -3.93 16.31
N GLN A 364 4.53 -3.83 17.47
CA GLN A 364 5.21 -3.51 18.72
C GLN A 364 6.09 -4.68 19.18
N GLN A 365 7.40 -4.46 19.35
CA GLN A 365 8.35 -5.49 19.76
C GLN A 365 8.95 -5.30 21.16
N THR A 366 8.65 -4.19 21.85
CA THR A 366 9.18 -3.89 23.20
C THR A 366 8.17 -3.12 24.05
N GLY A 367 8.36 -3.12 25.38
CA GLY A 367 7.54 -2.37 26.34
C GLY A 367 8.00 -0.92 26.57
N ILE A 368 8.88 -0.71 27.56
CA ILE A 368 9.37 0.62 27.94
C ILE A 368 10.04 1.34 26.76
N ALA A 369 10.80 0.61 25.94
CA ALA A 369 11.53 1.19 24.81
C ALA A 369 10.57 1.77 23.76
N SER A 370 9.54 1.03 23.32
CA SER A 370 8.53 1.56 22.38
C SER A 370 7.79 2.77 22.96
N ALA A 371 7.48 2.76 24.27
CA ALA A 371 6.80 3.87 24.94
C ALA A 371 7.65 5.16 24.92
N ASN A 372 8.92 5.05 25.30
CA ASN A 372 9.85 6.19 25.32
C ASN A 372 10.35 6.58 23.94
N ALA A 373 10.30 5.67 22.95
CA ALA A 373 10.71 5.94 21.57
C ALA A 373 9.61 6.64 20.75
N GLY A 374 8.43 6.84 21.33
CA GLY A 374 7.40 7.71 20.78
C GLY A 374 6.13 7.02 20.31
N LEU A 375 5.98 5.69 20.44
CA LEU A 375 4.70 5.02 20.20
C LEU A 375 3.64 5.57 21.18
N ASP A 376 2.40 5.75 20.70
CA ASP A 376 1.29 6.23 21.52
C ASP A 376 0.23 5.15 21.74
N MET A 377 -0.07 4.33 20.73
CA MET A 377 -1.09 3.27 20.82
C MET A 377 -0.58 1.95 20.22
N ALA A 378 -0.80 0.84 20.93
CA ALA A 378 -0.41 -0.49 20.49
C ALA A 378 -1.65 -1.32 20.09
N MET A 379 -1.65 -1.81 18.85
CA MET A 379 -2.74 -2.57 18.23
C MET A 379 -2.28 -3.97 17.76
N PRO A 380 -3.19 -4.96 17.69
CA PRO A 380 -4.59 -4.91 18.15
C PRO A 380 -4.75 -5.07 19.67
N ASN A 381 -3.66 -5.40 20.35
CA ASN A 381 -3.49 -5.43 21.78
C ASN A 381 -1.99 -5.31 22.07
N SER A 382 -1.60 -5.23 23.34
CA SER A 382 -0.19 -5.21 23.71
C SER A 382 0.16 -6.28 24.73
N ARG A 383 1.07 -7.18 24.36
CA ARG A 383 1.74 -8.09 25.31
C ARG A 383 2.67 -7.31 26.27
N PHE A 384 3.16 -6.15 25.85
CA PHE A 384 4.19 -5.41 26.57
C PHE A 384 3.66 -4.30 27.48
N TRP A 385 2.53 -3.70 27.13
CA TRP A 385 1.86 -2.65 27.88
C TRP A 385 0.59 -3.14 28.59
N GLY A 386 -0.04 -4.23 28.10
CA GLY A 386 -1.25 -4.81 28.68
C GLY A 386 -1.05 -5.40 30.07
N LEU A 387 -2.12 -5.87 30.72
CA LEU A 387 -2.10 -6.43 32.09
C LEU A 387 -1.43 -5.48 33.12
N ASP A 388 -1.79 -4.20 33.09
CA ASP A 388 -1.26 -3.14 33.97
C ASP A 388 0.27 -2.89 33.84
N GLN A 389 0.97 -3.46 32.86
CA GLN A 389 2.42 -3.31 32.76
C GLN A 389 2.84 -1.86 32.53
N LEU A 390 2.12 -1.10 31.70
CA LEU A 390 2.42 0.31 31.46
C LEU A 390 2.13 1.18 32.70
N SER A 391 1.05 0.90 33.43
CA SER A 391 0.76 1.63 34.69
C SER A 391 1.75 1.28 35.80
N ILE A 392 2.21 0.03 35.89
CA ILE A 392 3.30 -0.39 36.77
C ILE A 392 4.61 0.33 36.40
N ALA A 393 4.94 0.40 35.11
CA ALA A 393 6.15 1.07 34.63
C ALA A 393 6.14 2.58 34.95
N VAL A 394 4.98 3.22 34.95
CA VAL A 394 4.85 4.61 35.42
C VAL A 394 4.98 4.69 36.94
N SER A 395 4.28 3.81 37.67
CA SER A 395 4.28 3.81 39.13
C SER A 395 5.66 3.53 39.74
N ASN A 396 6.50 2.74 39.07
CA ASN A 396 7.86 2.43 39.50
C ASN A 396 8.92 3.38 38.91
N GLY A 397 8.53 4.36 38.09
CA GLY A 397 9.42 5.37 37.50
C GLY A 397 10.19 4.95 36.24
N SER A 398 9.93 3.77 35.67
CA SER A 398 10.56 3.32 34.42
C SER A 398 10.04 4.06 33.18
N VAL A 399 8.81 4.58 33.24
CA VAL A 399 8.22 5.48 32.24
C VAL A 399 7.80 6.76 32.97
N ASN A 400 8.16 7.93 32.43
CA ASN A 400 7.75 9.20 33.02
C ASN A 400 6.23 9.36 32.89
N SER A 401 5.55 9.81 33.95
CA SER A 401 4.11 10.07 33.91
C SER A 401 3.72 11.10 32.84
N SER A 402 4.58 12.09 32.55
CA SER A 402 4.31 13.06 31.47
C SER A 402 4.31 12.41 30.09
N ARG A 403 5.09 11.33 29.89
CA ARG A 403 5.07 10.55 28.65
C ARG A 403 3.73 9.84 28.48
N LEU A 404 3.22 9.20 29.53
CA LEU A 404 1.89 8.58 29.53
C LEU A 404 0.81 9.63 29.24
N ASP A 405 0.90 10.80 29.87
CA ASP A 405 -0.06 11.88 29.69
C ASP A 405 -0.04 12.42 28.25
N ASP A 406 1.13 12.54 27.63
CA ASP A 406 1.25 12.96 26.23
C ASP A 406 0.63 11.95 25.26
N MET A 407 0.89 10.65 25.44
CA MET A 407 0.29 9.58 24.61
C MET A 407 -1.24 9.69 24.61
N VAL A 408 -1.84 9.77 25.79
CA VAL A 408 -3.29 9.87 25.94
C VAL A 408 -3.80 11.21 25.42
N THR A 409 -3.07 12.31 25.64
CA THR A 409 -3.44 13.63 25.13
C THR A 409 -3.52 13.63 23.61
N ARG A 410 -2.54 13.02 22.92
CA ARG A 410 -2.54 12.92 21.44
C ARG A 410 -3.74 12.14 20.92
N VAL A 411 -4.07 11.00 21.54
CA VAL A 411 -5.25 10.19 21.18
C VAL A 411 -6.54 10.97 21.39
N LEU A 412 -6.73 11.56 22.58
CA LEU A 412 -7.92 12.32 22.91
C LEU A 412 -8.06 13.62 22.10
N ALA A 413 -6.95 14.28 21.77
CA ALA A 413 -6.95 15.47 20.94
C ALA A 413 -7.38 15.13 19.51
N SER A 414 -6.86 14.06 18.92
CA SER A 414 -7.32 13.59 17.60
C SER A 414 -8.80 13.22 17.61
N TRP A 415 -9.27 12.54 18.67
CA TRP A 415 -10.69 12.23 18.88
C TRP A 415 -11.55 13.50 18.95
N TYR A 416 -11.20 14.47 19.81
CA TYR A 416 -11.94 15.72 19.95
C TYR A 416 -11.94 16.58 18.69
N ARG A 417 -10.85 16.53 17.92
CA ARG A 417 -10.69 17.36 16.73
C ARG A 417 -11.52 16.85 15.55
N PHE A 418 -11.58 15.54 15.36
CA PHE A 418 -12.09 14.97 14.10
C PHE A 418 -13.30 14.05 14.28
N ALA A 419 -13.35 13.21 15.33
CA ALA A 419 -14.33 12.14 15.42
C ALA A 419 -14.81 11.83 16.85
N PRO A 420 -15.40 12.81 17.59
CA PRO A 420 -15.89 12.61 18.95
C PRO A 420 -17.24 11.88 18.98
N PHE A 421 -17.27 10.63 18.51
CA PHE A 421 -18.51 9.83 18.42
C PHE A 421 -18.89 9.23 19.76
N ASP A 422 -20.18 9.18 20.06
CA ASP A 422 -20.70 8.68 21.35
C ASP A 422 -20.73 7.15 21.45
N ASN A 423 -20.94 6.45 20.32
CA ASN A 423 -21.06 5.00 20.26
C ASN A 423 -20.34 4.46 19.02
N PRO A 424 -18.99 4.39 19.01
CA PRO A 424 -18.24 3.91 17.86
C PRO A 424 -18.27 2.38 17.72
N GLY A 425 -17.95 1.89 16.53
CA GLY A 425 -17.81 0.46 16.22
C GLY A 425 -18.74 -0.02 15.11
N ILE A 426 -18.19 -0.79 14.16
CA ILE A 426 -18.94 -1.27 12.99
C ILE A 426 -20.13 -2.15 13.39
N ALA A 427 -19.99 -2.99 14.42
CA ALA A 427 -21.07 -3.88 14.85
C ALA A 427 -22.32 -3.10 15.30
N ASN A 428 -22.15 -1.89 15.85
CA ASN A 428 -23.26 -1.01 16.22
C ASN A 428 -24.03 -0.44 15.02
N TYR A 429 -23.42 -0.42 13.83
CA TYR A 429 -23.97 0.16 12.60
C TYR A 429 -23.98 -0.84 11.44
N ALA A 430 -23.93 -2.15 11.72
CA ALA A 430 -23.82 -3.18 10.70
C ALA A 430 -24.90 -3.04 9.61
N SER A 431 -26.15 -2.80 10.03
CA SER A 431 -27.31 -2.61 9.14
C SER A 431 -27.45 -1.21 8.53
N THR A 432 -26.58 -0.26 8.86
CA THR A 432 -26.62 1.10 8.29
C THR A 432 -26.14 1.04 6.85
N ASP A 433 -26.98 1.44 5.89
CA ASP A 433 -26.52 1.63 4.52
C ASP A 433 -25.71 2.93 4.44
N ALA A 434 -24.40 2.78 4.22
CA ALA A 434 -23.48 3.92 4.17
C ALA A 434 -23.46 4.58 2.79
N ARG A 435 -24.04 3.94 1.77
CA ARG A 435 -24.01 4.41 0.39
C ARG A 435 -24.98 5.57 0.21
N VAL A 436 -24.51 6.63 -0.43
CA VAL A 436 -25.34 7.80 -0.75
C VAL A 436 -25.28 8.08 -2.24
N GLN A 437 -26.43 8.39 -2.85
CA GLN A 437 -26.50 8.64 -4.30
C GLN A 437 -25.57 9.78 -4.76
N ALA A 438 -25.28 10.74 -3.88
CA ALA A 438 -24.39 11.86 -4.16
C ALA A 438 -22.93 11.45 -4.38
N SER A 439 -22.48 10.28 -3.88
CA SER A 439 -21.11 9.81 -4.09
C SER A 439 -20.91 9.17 -5.46
N ALA A 440 -21.98 8.72 -6.13
CA ALA A 440 -21.90 7.97 -7.37
C ALA A 440 -21.10 8.67 -8.50
N PRO A 441 -21.28 9.99 -8.78
CA PRO A 441 -20.47 10.66 -9.80
C PRO A 441 -18.98 10.72 -9.47
N ILE A 442 -18.64 10.83 -8.18
CA ILE A 442 -17.23 10.89 -7.73
C ILE A 442 -16.61 9.50 -7.82
N LEU A 443 -17.32 8.48 -7.34
CA LEU A 443 -16.89 7.09 -7.44
C LEU A 443 -16.64 6.71 -8.90
N PHE A 444 -17.61 6.98 -9.78
CA PHE A 444 -17.53 6.69 -11.21
C PHE A 444 -16.39 7.46 -11.89
N GLN A 445 -16.30 8.79 -11.70
CA GLN A 445 -15.26 9.59 -12.35
C GLN A 445 -13.86 9.21 -11.85
N SER A 446 -13.73 8.84 -10.57
CA SER A 446 -12.46 8.32 -10.03
C SER A 446 -12.01 7.03 -10.72
N ALA A 447 -12.97 6.17 -11.11
CA ALA A 447 -12.70 4.96 -11.87
C ALA A 447 -12.41 5.23 -13.35
N VAL A 448 -13.00 6.27 -13.96
CA VAL A 448 -12.71 6.63 -15.36
C VAL A 448 -11.29 7.17 -15.50
N GLU A 449 -10.89 8.12 -14.65
CA GLU A 449 -9.67 8.90 -14.86
C GLU A 449 -8.35 8.16 -14.64
N GLY A 450 -8.35 7.02 -13.94
CA GLY A 450 -7.14 6.22 -13.72
C GLY A 450 -6.84 5.17 -14.79
N HIS A 451 -7.66 5.09 -15.84
CA HIS A 451 -7.36 4.30 -17.03
C HIS A 451 -6.27 4.99 -17.88
N VAL A 452 -5.21 4.25 -18.22
CA VAL A 452 -4.10 4.75 -19.02
C VAL A 452 -4.01 4.02 -20.34
N LEU A 453 -4.32 4.72 -21.43
CA LEU A 453 -4.13 4.23 -22.80
C LEU A 453 -2.65 4.37 -23.16
N VAL A 454 -1.95 3.28 -23.48
CA VAL A 454 -0.50 3.30 -23.77
C VAL A 454 -0.16 2.93 -25.22
N LYS A 455 -1.12 2.35 -25.94
CA LYS A 455 -1.01 2.05 -27.37
C LYS A 455 -2.37 2.26 -28.02
N ASN A 456 -2.39 2.92 -29.18
CA ASN A 456 -3.57 3.05 -30.03
C ASN A 456 -3.16 3.27 -31.49
N ILE A 457 -3.13 2.20 -32.27
CA ILE A 457 -2.73 2.22 -33.68
C ILE A 457 -3.96 2.35 -34.58
N ASN A 458 -3.84 3.13 -35.65
CA ASN A 458 -4.88 3.36 -36.65
C ASN A 458 -6.19 3.94 -36.09
N GLY A 459 -6.18 4.49 -34.87
CA GLY A 459 -7.38 5.02 -34.22
C GLY A 459 -8.46 3.96 -33.98
N ILE A 460 -8.08 2.70 -33.71
CA ILE A 460 -9.04 1.62 -33.39
C ILE A 460 -9.92 1.99 -32.20
N LEU A 461 -9.33 2.69 -31.22
CA LEU A 461 -10.07 3.34 -30.15
C LEU A 461 -10.20 4.85 -30.43
N PRO A 462 -11.37 5.45 -30.17
CA PRO A 462 -12.55 4.82 -29.57
C PRO A 462 -13.34 3.96 -30.56
N LEU A 463 -13.91 2.86 -30.06
CA LEU A 463 -14.92 2.05 -30.75
C LEU A 463 -16.10 2.96 -31.14
N LYS A 464 -16.59 2.78 -32.37
CA LYS A 464 -17.79 3.48 -32.87
C LYS A 464 -19.01 2.63 -32.55
N THR A 465 -19.52 1.92 -33.54
CA THR A 465 -20.65 0.99 -33.42
C THR A 465 -20.25 -0.33 -34.08
N PRO A 466 -19.35 -1.11 -33.45
CA PRO A 466 -18.93 -2.38 -34.03
C PRO A 466 -20.15 -3.29 -34.19
N ARG A 467 -20.22 -4.00 -35.30
CA ARG A 467 -21.28 -4.98 -35.57
C ARG A 467 -21.01 -6.28 -34.81
N VAL A 468 -19.74 -6.67 -34.68
CA VAL A 468 -19.33 -7.89 -33.98
C VAL A 468 -18.11 -7.61 -33.12
N LEU A 469 -18.15 -7.98 -31.85
CA LEU A 469 -17.00 -8.02 -30.96
C LEU A 469 -16.78 -9.42 -30.43
N SER A 470 -15.52 -9.82 -30.31
CA SER A 470 -15.11 -11.04 -29.60
C SER A 470 -14.39 -10.66 -28.32
N VAL A 471 -14.85 -11.17 -27.18
CA VAL A 471 -14.38 -10.81 -25.83
C VAL A 471 -13.74 -12.04 -25.20
N PHE A 472 -12.49 -11.93 -24.79
CA PHE A 472 -11.71 -13.03 -24.27
C PHE A 472 -11.07 -12.70 -22.93
N GLY A 473 -10.75 -13.75 -22.19
CA GLY A 473 -9.91 -13.69 -21.01
C GLY A 473 -10.67 -13.70 -19.70
N TYR A 474 -10.00 -14.29 -18.72
CA TYR A 474 -10.52 -14.66 -17.41
C TYR A 474 -10.85 -13.45 -16.51
N ASP A 475 -10.40 -12.26 -16.90
CA ASP A 475 -10.58 -11.02 -16.15
C ASP A 475 -11.81 -10.21 -16.63
N ALA A 476 -12.53 -10.68 -17.67
CA ALA A 476 -13.65 -9.97 -18.27
C ALA A 476 -14.98 -10.14 -17.50
N ASP A 477 -15.14 -11.21 -16.71
CA ASP A 477 -16.39 -11.55 -16.03
C ASP A 477 -16.36 -11.23 -14.52
N ALA A 478 -17.52 -11.29 -13.86
CA ALA A 478 -17.64 -10.91 -12.45
C ALA A 478 -17.08 -11.95 -11.46
N GLY A 479 -16.62 -13.11 -11.93
CA GLY A 479 -16.21 -14.26 -11.12
C GLY A 479 -17.38 -15.08 -10.55
N PHE A 480 -17.07 -16.25 -9.96
CA PHE A 480 -18.07 -17.26 -9.59
C PHE A 480 -18.69 -17.17 -8.18
N ASN A 481 -18.11 -16.46 -7.19
CA ASN A 481 -18.57 -16.57 -5.79
C ASN A 481 -18.66 -15.24 -5.04
N THR A 482 -19.85 -14.65 -5.02
CA THR A 482 -20.21 -13.47 -4.22
C THR A 482 -21.06 -13.80 -2.99
N SER A 483 -21.37 -15.08 -2.74
CA SER A 483 -22.26 -15.56 -1.67
C SER A 483 -21.52 -16.26 -0.52
N SER A 484 -20.21 -16.07 -0.43
CA SER A 484 -19.37 -16.69 0.59
C SER A 484 -19.60 -16.01 1.96
N ASP A 485 -20.18 -16.73 2.91
CA ASP A 485 -20.39 -16.27 4.30
C ASP A 485 -19.08 -16.25 5.14
N ASP A 486 -17.98 -16.83 4.64
CA ASP A 486 -16.80 -17.23 5.43
C ASP A 486 -15.49 -16.54 4.98
N SER A 487 -15.55 -15.35 4.36
CA SER A 487 -14.32 -14.60 4.06
C SER A 487 -13.71 -14.06 5.35
N THR A 488 -12.54 -14.58 5.74
CA THR A 488 -11.76 -13.99 6.84
C THR A 488 -11.26 -12.60 6.43
N LEU A 489 -10.82 -11.79 7.40
CA LEU A 489 -10.31 -10.44 7.15
C LEU A 489 -9.31 -10.40 5.98
N TYR A 490 -8.34 -11.32 5.92
CA TYR A 490 -7.25 -11.29 4.93
C TYR A 490 -7.57 -12.00 3.61
N ASP A 491 -8.71 -12.70 3.53
CA ASP A 491 -9.12 -13.39 2.31
C ASP A 491 -9.73 -12.47 1.25
N PHE A 492 -9.87 -11.16 1.51
CA PHE A 492 -10.45 -10.22 0.54
C PHE A 492 -9.46 -9.84 -0.56
N GLY A 493 -9.97 -9.68 -1.79
CA GLY A 493 -9.17 -9.41 -3.00
C GLY A 493 -8.47 -10.63 -3.60
N ILE A 494 -8.23 -11.68 -2.80
CA ILE A 494 -7.68 -12.97 -3.22
C ILE A 494 -8.68 -14.11 -3.51
N PRO A 495 -10.03 -14.02 -3.31
CA PRO A 495 -10.91 -15.15 -3.60
C PRO A 495 -10.92 -15.56 -5.07
N ASN A 496 -10.47 -14.67 -5.96
CA ASN A 496 -10.38 -14.91 -7.40
C ASN A 496 -9.06 -15.59 -7.80
N ALA A 497 -8.13 -15.80 -6.85
CA ALA A 497 -6.79 -16.31 -7.07
C ALA A 497 -6.61 -17.79 -6.69
N LYS A 498 -7.69 -18.52 -6.36
CA LYS A 498 -7.69 -19.88 -5.76
C LYS A 498 -6.94 -20.98 -6.54
N GLU A 499 -6.34 -20.65 -7.68
CA GLU A 499 -5.55 -21.53 -8.53
C GLU A 499 -4.40 -20.73 -9.16
N TYR A 500 -3.21 -21.32 -9.18
CA TYR A 500 -2.06 -20.83 -9.92
C TYR A 500 -2.23 -21.11 -11.42
N PRO A 501 -1.59 -20.35 -12.33
CA PRO A 501 -1.68 -20.60 -13.76
C PRO A 501 -1.24 -21.98 -14.26
N ASN A 502 -0.49 -22.72 -13.45
CA ASN A 502 -0.05 -24.09 -13.75
C ASN A 502 -1.09 -25.17 -13.32
N GLY A 503 -2.19 -24.77 -12.67
CA GLY A 503 -3.23 -25.66 -12.17
C GLY A 503 -3.13 -26.03 -10.69
N ASP A 504 -2.09 -25.57 -9.99
CA ASP A 504 -1.93 -25.84 -8.56
C ASP A 504 -2.96 -25.03 -7.77
N SER A 505 -3.50 -25.61 -6.69
CA SER A 505 -4.48 -24.90 -5.86
C SER A 505 -3.79 -23.88 -4.96
N PHE A 506 -4.44 -22.73 -4.76
CA PHE A 506 -4.09 -21.76 -3.72
C PHE A 506 -5.16 -21.78 -2.64
N SER A 507 -4.79 -22.31 -1.49
CA SER A 507 -5.66 -22.59 -0.35
C SER A 507 -5.53 -21.54 0.77
N GLY A 508 -6.42 -21.61 1.76
CA GLY A 508 -6.29 -20.81 2.96
C GLY A 508 -5.04 -21.17 3.80
N LEU A 509 -4.52 -22.40 3.66
CA LEU A 509 -3.29 -22.78 4.35
C LEU A 509 -2.07 -22.08 3.73
N ASP A 510 -2.03 -21.95 2.41
CA ASP A 510 -0.96 -21.21 1.74
C ASP A 510 -0.94 -19.76 2.24
N MET A 511 -2.12 -19.13 2.34
CA MET A 511 -2.27 -17.82 2.97
C MET A 511 -1.74 -17.77 4.39
N ASP A 512 -2.09 -18.74 5.23
CA ASP A 512 -1.59 -18.81 6.60
C ASP A 512 -0.06 -18.93 6.64
N PHE A 513 0.56 -19.68 5.71
CA PHE A 513 2.01 -19.78 5.60
C PHE A 513 2.68 -18.47 5.16
N TYR A 514 2.10 -17.76 4.18
CA TYR A 514 2.58 -16.43 3.78
C TYR A 514 2.46 -15.41 4.92
N MET A 515 1.31 -15.38 5.61
CA MET A 515 1.09 -14.52 6.79
C MET A 515 2.06 -14.84 7.93
N ALA A 516 2.43 -16.11 8.08
CA ALA A 516 3.39 -16.56 9.08
C ALA A 516 4.85 -16.36 8.66
N GLU A 517 5.11 -16.02 7.39
CA GLU A 517 6.42 -15.91 6.73
C GLU A 517 7.30 -17.15 6.95
N ILE A 518 6.71 -18.33 6.71
CA ILE A 518 7.41 -19.62 6.78
C ILE A 518 7.54 -20.31 5.42
N VAL A 519 7.15 -19.60 4.36
CA VAL A 519 7.25 -20.07 2.98
C VAL A 519 8.72 -19.96 2.52
N PRO A 520 9.25 -20.93 1.74
CA PRO A 520 10.61 -20.86 1.20
C PRO A 520 10.91 -19.56 0.45
N ASP A 521 12.19 -19.17 0.50
CA ASP A 521 12.69 -18.02 -0.25
C ASP A 521 12.39 -18.15 -1.75
N GLY A 522 11.75 -17.12 -2.32
CA GLY A 522 11.43 -17.03 -3.75
C GLY A 522 10.05 -17.57 -4.13
N ASP A 523 9.33 -18.21 -3.23
CA ASP A 523 7.92 -18.54 -3.42
C ASP A 523 7.05 -17.29 -3.23
N ALA A 524 5.96 -17.24 -3.99
CA ALA A 524 5.01 -16.14 -3.96
C ALA A 524 3.61 -16.66 -4.28
N GLY A 525 2.59 -15.96 -3.80
CA GLY A 525 1.21 -16.27 -4.18
C GLY A 525 0.96 -16.10 -5.68
N PRO A 526 -0.25 -16.48 -6.15
CA PRO A 526 -0.59 -16.48 -7.57
C PRO A 526 -0.33 -15.13 -8.25
N PRO A 527 0.29 -15.09 -9.44
CA PRO A 527 0.62 -13.85 -10.14
C PRO A 527 -0.61 -13.19 -10.79
N VAL A 528 -1.72 -13.91 -10.89
CA VAL A 528 -2.98 -13.50 -11.54
C VAL A 528 -4.17 -14.03 -10.74
N ALA A 529 -5.33 -13.40 -10.92
CA ALA A 529 -6.62 -13.85 -10.40
C ALA A 529 -7.45 -14.44 -11.55
N LEU A 530 -7.54 -15.77 -11.64
CA LEU A 530 -8.17 -16.50 -12.77
C LEU A 530 -9.70 -16.54 -12.74
N ASN A 531 -10.33 -16.07 -11.68
CA ASN A 531 -11.78 -16.17 -11.50
C ASN A 531 -12.46 -14.79 -11.47
N GLY A 532 -12.34 -14.07 -12.57
CA GLY A 532 -13.02 -12.80 -12.80
C GLY A 532 -12.20 -11.55 -12.51
N THR A 533 -12.83 -10.40 -12.75
CA THR A 533 -12.20 -9.08 -12.78
C THR A 533 -11.47 -8.72 -11.49
N LEU A 534 -10.20 -8.30 -11.63
CA LEU A 534 -9.39 -7.77 -10.54
C LEU A 534 -9.75 -6.30 -10.24
N LYS A 535 -10.71 -6.10 -9.34
CA LYS A 535 -11.16 -4.76 -8.90
C LYS A 535 -10.30 -4.12 -7.79
N THR A 536 -9.53 -4.93 -7.07
CA THR A 536 -8.66 -4.55 -5.94
C THR A 536 -7.53 -5.58 -5.80
N GLY A 537 -6.43 -5.23 -5.12
CA GLY A 537 -5.44 -6.20 -4.68
C GLY A 537 -5.88 -6.94 -3.40
N GLY A 538 -5.06 -7.87 -2.95
CA GLY A 538 -5.32 -8.73 -1.80
C GLY A 538 -4.88 -8.13 -0.45
N GLY A 539 -5.57 -8.53 0.63
CA GLY A 539 -5.17 -8.21 2.01
C GLY A 539 -5.94 -7.05 2.65
N SER A 540 -5.27 -6.30 3.51
CA SER A 540 -5.90 -5.25 4.32
C SER A 540 -6.35 -4.02 3.55
N GLY A 541 -5.74 -3.70 2.41
CA GLY A 541 -6.21 -2.67 1.49
C GLY A 541 -7.49 -3.02 0.73
N ALA A 542 -7.93 -4.29 0.77
CA ALA A 542 -8.98 -4.78 -0.11
C ALA A 542 -10.37 -4.21 0.23
N ILE A 543 -11.23 -4.14 -0.78
CA ILE A 543 -12.61 -3.63 -0.68
C ILE A 543 -13.66 -4.74 -0.74
N THR A 544 -14.80 -4.49 -0.11
CA THR A 544 -15.99 -5.37 -0.10
C THR A 544 -17.19 -4.67 -0.72
N PRO A 545 -17.13 -4.32 -2.03
CA PRO A 545 -18.19 -3.53 -2.64
C PRO A 545 -19.50 -4.33 -2.70
N THR A 546 -20.63 -3.67 -2.42
CA THR A 546 -21.95 -4.32 -2.48
C THR A 546 -22.33 -4.77 -3.88
N ILE A 547 -21.88 -4.04 -4.90
CA ILE A 547 -22.06 -4.36 -6.31
C ILE A 547 -20.69 -4.27 -6.99
N SER A 548 -20.48 -5.00 -8.07
CA SER A 548 -19.30 -4.87 -8.90
C SER A 548 -19.74 -5.10 -10.34
N ILE A 549 -19.35 -4.22 -11.25
CA ILE A 549 -19.71 -4.30 -12.67
C ILE A 549 -18.47 -4.77 -13.41
N ALA A 550 -18.51 -5.99 -13.95
CA ALA A 550 -17.41 -6.52 -14.74
C ALA A 550 -17.39 -5.88 -16.14
N PRO A 551 -16.24 -5.87 -16.84
CA PRO A 551 -16.16 -5.39 -18.22
C PRO A 551 -17.21 -6.02 -19.14
N TYR A 552 -17.44 -7.33 -19.04
CA TYR A 552 -18.41 -8.01 -19.88
C TYR A 552 -19.85 -7.58 -19.58
N ASP A 553 -20.20 -7.33 -18.32
CA ASP A 553 -21.55 -6.84 -17.95
C ASP A 553 -21.85 -5.50 -18.64
N ALA A 554 -20.88 -4.58 -18.61
CA ALA A 554 -21.00 -3.27 -19.25
C ALA A 554 -21.02 -3.38 -20.78
N LEU A 555 -20.23 -4.29 -21.37
CA LEU A 555 -20.23 -4.55 -22.81
C LEU A 555 -21.55 -5.14 -23.29
N VAL A 556 -22.20 -6.01 -22.52
CA VAL A 556 -23.55 -6.52 -22.83
C VAL A 556 -24.56 -5.37 -22.88
N GLN A 557 -24.52 -4.46 -21.90
CA GLN A 557 -25.41 -3.28 -21.90
C GLN A 557 -25.17 -2.37 -23.10
N GLN A 558 -23.90 -2.13 -23.47
CA GLN A 558 -23.56 -1.33 -24.64
C GLN A 558 -23.99 -2.03 -25.95
N ALA A 559 -23.74 -3.33 -26.08
CA ALA A 559 -24.12 -4.12 -27.24
C ALA A 559 -25.64 -4.13 -27.48
N MET A 560 -26.45 -4.12 -26.42
CA MET A 560 -27.91 -3.98 -26.52
C MET A 560 -28.35 -2.62 -27.11
N GLN A 561 -27.57 -1.56 -26.88
CA GLN A 561 -27.85 -0.23 -27.44
C GLN A 561 -27.43 -0.13 -28.90
N ASP A 562 -26.28 -0.71 -29.25
CA ASP A 562 -25.68 -0.62 -30.58
C ASP A 562 -26.13 -1.75 -31.54
N ASN A 563 -26.85 -2.75 -31.03
CA ASN A 563 -27.16 -3.99 -31.74
C ASN A 563 -25.90 -4.74 -32.22
N THR A 564 -24.86 -4.73 -31.37
CA THR A 564 -23.60 -5.46 -31.56
C THR A 564 -23.76 -6.93 -31.18
N THR A 565 -23.25 -7.84 -32.00
CA THR A 565 -23.15 -9.26 -31.64
C THR A 565 -21.88 -9.48 -30.81
N LEU A 566 -22.03 -10.07 -29.62
CA LEU A 566 -20.90 -10.48 -28.78
C LEU A 566 -20.62 -11.98 -28.92
N PHE A 567 -19.37 -12.34 -29.12
CA PHE A 567 -18.84 -13.68 -28.90
C PHE A 567 -17.91 -13.64 -27.69
N SER A 568 -17.98 -14.62 -26.79
CA SER A 568 -17.16 -14.63 -25.58
C SER A 568 -16.56 -15.99 -25.24
N ASP A 569 -15.33 -16.00 -24.75
CA ASP A 569 -14.69 -17.17 -24.13
C ASP A 569 -13.70 -16.70 -23.05
N PHE A 570 -14.02 -16.95 -21.79
CA PHE A 570 -13.24 -16.47 -20.63
C PHE A 570 -12.33 -17.54 -20.03
N THR A 571 -12.44 -18.79 -20.50
CA THR A 571 -11.76 -19.94 -19.87
C THR A 571 -10.68 -20.56 -20.75
N SER A 572 -10.79 -20.45 -22.07
CA SER A 572 -9.82 -21.06 -22.97
C SER A 572 -8.57 -20.21 -23.12
N LEU A 573 -7.41 -20.81 -22.93
CA LEU A 573 -6.12 -20.18 -23.23
C LEU A 573 -5.88 -19.98 -24.74
N ASN A 574 -6.53 -20.79 -25.57
CA ASN A 574 -6.50 -20.69 -27.04
C ASN A 574 -7.93 -20.61 -27.60
N PRO A 575 -8.63 -19.48 -27.39
CA PRO A 575 -10.01 -19.35 -27.81
C PRO A 575 -10.09 -19.23 -29.34
N LYS A 576 -11.22 -19.66 -29.90
CA LYS A 576 -11.49 -19.51 -31.34
C LYS A 576 -12.02 -18.11 -31.62
N VAL A 577 -11.31 -17.36 -32.47
CA VAL A 577 -11.77 -16.02 -32.90
C VAL A 577 -12.80 -16.14 -34.02
N ASN A 578 -13.90 -15.38 -33.92
CA ASN A 578 -14.89 -15.31 -34.99
C ASN A 578 -14.33 -14.48 -36.16
N THR A 579 -14.34 -15.04 -37.38
CA THR A 579 -13.80 -14.36 -38.57
C THR A 579 -14.55 -13.10 -39.00
N SER A 580 -15.76 -12.89 -38.47
CA SER A 580 -16.58 -11.69 -38.72
C SER A 580 -16.39 -10.59 -37.68
N THR A 581 -15.51 -10.78 -36.69
CA THR A 581 -15.28 -9.81 -35.61
C THR A 581 -14.64 -8.54 -36.14
N ASP A 582 -15.14 -7.38 -35.69
CA ASP A 582 -14.56 -6.09 -36.05
C ASP A 582 -13.35 -5.76 -35.16
N ALA A 583 -13.38 -6.22 -33.91
CA ALA A 583 -12.25 -6.17 -32.97
C ALA A 583 -12.33 -7.31 -31.96
N CYS A 584 -11.20 -7.60 -31.30
CA CYS A 584 -11.13 -8.50 -30.17
C CYS A 584 -10.72 -7.73 -28.92
N LEU A 585 -11.45 -7.93 -27.82
CA LEU A 585 -11.09 -7.42 -26.51
C LEU A 585 -10.49 -8.58 -25.70
N VAL A 586 -9.30 -8.40 -25.15
CA VAL A 586 -8.62 -9.39 -24.30
C VAL A 586 -8.40 -8.78 -22.92
N PHE A 587 -8.95 -9.43 -21.90
CA PHE A 587 -8.86 -9.02 -20.51
C PHE A 587 -7.92 -9.95 -19.74
N ILE A 588 -6.87 -9.38 -19.16
CA ILE A 588 -5.90 -10.07 -18.30
C ILE A 588 -5.67 -9.26 -17.03
N ASN A 589 -5.13 -9.87 -15.99
CA ASN A 589 -4.76 -9.13 -14.79
C ASN A 589 -3.37 -9.46 -14.27
N ALA A 590 -2.93 -8.68 -13.28
CA ALA A 590 -1.72 -8.92 -12.51
C ALA A 590 -2.04 -8.71 -11.02
N LEU A 591 -2.09 -9.80 -10.27
CA LEU A 591 -2.42 -9.80 -8.85
C LEU A 591 -1.20 -9.40 -8.01
N ALA A 592 -1.49 -8.70 -6.92
CA ALA A 592 -0.57 -8.41 -5.83
C ALA A 592 -1.37 -8.41 -4.53
N SER A 593 -0.72 -8.75 -3.42
CA SER A 593 -1.34 -8.86 -2.13
C SER A 593 -0.40 -8.45 -1.01
N GLU A 594 -0.99 -8.05 0.10
CA GLU A 594 -0.33 -8.14 1.38
C GLU A 594 0.21 -9.55 1.67
N SER A 595 1.35 -9.61 2.38
CA SER A 595 2.05 -10.81 2.89
C SER A 595 2.93 -11.58 1.90
N TRP A 596 2.99 -11.19 0.63
CA TRP A 596 4.04 -11.67 -0.27
C TRP A 596 4.35 -10.64 -1.35
N ASP A 597 5.60 -10.62 -1.79
CA ASP A 597 5.98 -9.93 -3.02
C ASP A 597 5.79 -10.85 -4.23
N ARG A 598 5.53 -10.27 -5.39
CA ARG A 598 5.22 -11.02 -6.62
C ARG A 598 6.43 -11.77 -7.14
N SER A 599 6.22 -12.97 -7.69
CA SER A 599 7.29 -13.74 -8.33
C SER A 599 7.73 -13.15 -9.68
N THR A 600 6.80 -12.52 -10.42
CA THR A 600 7.04 -11.99 -11.76
C THR A 600 6.20 -10.74 -12.06
N LEU A 601 6.72 -9.88 -12.94
CA LEU A 601 6.06 -8.74 -13.57
C LEU A 601 5.44 -9.10 -14.92
N ALA A 602 5.66 -10.33 -15.41
CA ALA A 602 5.01 -10.88 -16.59
C ALA A 602 4.76 -12.37 -16.46
N ASP A 603 3.51 -12.79 -16.61
CA ASP A 603 3.10 -14.18 -16.53
C ASP A 603 2.86 -14.79 -17.92
N ALA A 604 3.39 -16.00 -18.13
CA ALA A 604 3.32 -16.68 -19.41
C ALA A 604 1.89 -17.06 -19.83
N TYR A 605 0.99 -17.28 -18.86
CA TYR A 605 -0.39 -17.67 -19.11
C TYR A 605 -1.15 -16.54 -19.83
N SER A 606 -1.14 -15.33 -19.25
CA SER A 606 -1.79 -14.16 -19.84
C SER A 606 -1.12 -13.75 -21.16
N ASP A 607 0.21 -13.79 -21.22
CA ASP A 607 0.94 -13.48 -22.45
C ASP A 607 0.56 -14.45 -23.59
N THR A 608 0.40 -15.74 -23.28
CA THR A 608 -0.04 -16.77 -24.25
C THR A 608 -1.46 -16.52 -24.74
N LEU A 609 -2.39 -16.14 -23.85
CA LEU A 609 -3.76 -15.78 -24.25
C LEU A 609 -3.76 -14.62 -25.26
N VAL A 610 -3.03 -13.55 -24.96
CA VAL A 610 -2.93 -12.38 -25.85
C VAL A 610 -2.37 -12.77 -27.21
N LEU A 611 -1.27 -13.54 -27.24
CA LEU A 611 -0.65 -14.00 -28.48
C LEU A 611 -1.58 -14.91 -29.30
N ASN A 612 -2.29 -15.84 -28.66
CA ASN A 612 -3.23 -16.74 -29.33
C ASN A 612 -4.39 -15.98 -29.99
N VAL A 613 -4.95 -14.97 -29.31
CA VAL A 613 -5.99 -14.11 -29.88
C VAL A 613 -5.41 -13.24 -31.00
N ALA A 614 -4.28 -12.58 -30.77
CA ALA A 614 -3.65 -11.69 -31.74
C ALA A 614 -3.21 -12.42 -33.02
N SER A 615 -2.88 -13.71 -32.94
CA SER A 615 -2.56 -14.54 -34.13
C SER A 615 -3.76 -14.76 -35.06
N GLN A 616 -4.99 -14.58 -34.56
CA GLN A 616 -6.24 -14.84 -35.28
C GLN A 616 -7.09 -13.57 -35.50
N CYS A 617 -6.82 -12.49 -34.76
CA CYS A 617 -7.61 -11.27 -34.77
C CYS A 617 -6.75 -10.05 -35.11
N SER A 618 -6.99 -9.42 -36.27
CA SER A 618 -6.18 -8.30 -36.77
C SER A 618 -6.34 -6.98 -36.00
N SER A 619 -7.28 -6.91 -35.06
CA SER A 619 -7.54 -5.72 -34.24
C SER A 619 -7.80 -6.13 -32.79
N THR A 620 -6.72 -6.48 -32.10
CA THR A 620 -6.73 -6.90 -30.71
C THR A 620 -6.48 -5.71 -29.78
N ILE A 621 -7.41 -5.49 -28.85
CA ILE A 621 -7.35 -4.48 -27.80
C ILE A 621 -7.15 -5.22 -26.48
N VAL A 622 -6.07 -4.91 -25.76
CA VAL A 622 -5.75 -5.56 -24.48
C VAL A 622 -6.07 -4.60 -23.33
N VAL A 623 -6.80 -5.08 -22.33
CA VAL A 623 -7.07 -4.36 -21.09
C VAL A 623 -6.45 -5.14 -19.94
N ILE A 624 -5.68 -4.45 -19.10
CA ILE A 624 -4.93 -5.04 -17.99
C ILE A 624 -5.44 -4.45 -16.68
N HIS A 625 -6.09 -5.24 -15.83
CA HIS A 625 -6.32 -4.86 -14.44
C HIS A 625 -5.10 -5.26 -13.60
N ASN A 626 -4.34 -4.29 -13.09
CA ASN A 626 -3.02 -4.56 -12.52
C ASN A 626 -2.85 -3.92 -11.14
N ALA A 627 -2.62 -4.75 -10.12
CA ALA A 627 -2.26 -4.35 -8.76
C ALA A 627 -0.75 -4.05 -8.66
N GLY A 628 -0.25 -3.15 -9.52
CA GLY A 628 1.18 -2.82 -9.63
C GLY A 628 1.72 -2.99 -11.04
N LEU A 629 3.05 -3.04 -11.20
CA LEU A 629 3.71 -3.06 -12.52
C LEU A 629 3.40 -4.31 -13.35
N ARG A 630 3.08 -4.16 -14.63
CA ARG A 630 2.94 -5.27 -15.58
C ARG A 630 3.75 -4.96 -16.85
N LEU A 631 4.73 -5.80 -17.17
CA LEU A 631 5.46 -5.68 -18.43
C LEU A 631 4.59 -6.17 -19.58
N VAL A 632 4.87 -5.74 -20.81
CA VAL A 632 4.03 -6.09 -21.98
C VAL A 632 4.85 -6.48 -23.21
N ASP A 633 6.18 -6.47 -23.12
CA ASP A 633 7.10 -6.63 -24.26
C ASP A 633 6.97 -7.98 -24.99
N GLN A 634 6.35 -8.98 -24.36
CA GLN A 634 6.12 -10.30 -24.93
C GLN A 634 5.13 -10.27 -26.11
N TRP A 635 4.28 -9.24 -26.20
CA TRP A 635 3.23 -9.14 -27.21
C TRP A 635 2.90 -7.71 -27.65
N ILE A 636 3.40 -6.67 -26.97
CA ILE A 636 3.08 -5.28 -27.29
C ILE A 636 3.47 -4.87 -28.71
N GLU A 637 4.51 -5.47 -29.29
CA GLU A 637 4.96 -5.19 -30.67
C GLU A 637 4.28 -6.07 -31.73
N HIS A 638 3.39 -6.98 -31.33
CA HIS A 638 2.64 -7.79 -32.30
C HIS A 638 1.76 -6.87 -33.16
N ASP A 639 1.85 -6.99 -34.49
CA ASP A 639 1.18 -6.10 -35.46
C ASP A 639 -0.33 -5.99 -35.23
N ASN A 640 -0.95 -7.09 -34.82
CA ASN A 640 -2.39 -7.17 -34.56
C ASN A 640 -2.82 -6.68 -33.17
N VAL A 641 -1.90 -6.36 -32.25
CA VAL A 641 -2.23 -5.71 -30.97
C VAL A 641 -2.33 -4.21 -31.23
N SER A 642 -3.56 -3.73 -31.45
CA SER A 642 -3.82 -2.38 -31.92
C SER A 642 -4.01 -1.37 -30.79
N ALA A 643 -4.47 -1.78 -29.60
CA ALA A 643 -4.54 -0.88 -28.45
C ALA A 643 -4.30 -1.60 -27.12
N VAL A 644 -3.81 -0.86 -26.12
CA VAL A 644 -3.53 -1.38 -24.77
C VAL A 644 -3.92 -0.35 -23.72
N ILE A 645 -4.68 -0.78 -22.71
CA ILE A 645 -5.11 0.03 -21.57
C ILE A 645 -4.63 -0.63 -20.27
N PHE A 646 -3.89 0.12 -19.47
CA PHE A 646 -3.67 -0.20 -18.06
C PHE A 646 -4.87 0.34 -17.28
N ALA A 647 -5.73 -0.56 -16.81
CA ALA A 647 -6.93 -0.24 -16.04
C ALA A 647 -6.67 -0.17 -14.53
N HIS A 648 -5.49 -0.61 -14.05
CA HIS A 648 -5.14 -0.66 -12.63
C HIS A 648 -6.24 -1.35 -11.81
N LEU A 649 -6.73 -0.71 -10.75
CA LEU A 649 -7.76 -1.22 -9.83
C LEU A 649 -8.89 -0.18 -9.67
N PRO A 650 -9.91 -0.22 -10.54
CA PRO A 650 -10.98 0.79 -10.63
C PRO A 650 -12.10 0.62 -9.58
N GLY A 651 -12.03 -0.37 -8.70
CA GLY A 651 -13.09 -0.66 -7.74
C GLY A 651 -14.37 -1.18 -8.40
N GLN A 652 -15.54 -0.87 -7.83
CA GLN A 652 -16.81 -1.46 -8.26
C GLN A 652 -17.29 -1.08 -9.66
N GLU A 653 -16.83 0.06 -10.20
CA GLU A 653 -17.25 0.59 -11.51
C GLU A 653 -16.33 0.14 -12.65
N SER A 654 -15.56 -0.94 -12.48
CA SER A 654 -14.58 -1.43 -13.46
C SER A 654 -15.12 -1.43 -14.90
N GLY A 655 -16.21 -2.16 -15.17
CA GLY A 655 -16.78 -2.25 -16.50
C GLY A 655 -17.39 -0.94 -17.00
N SER A 656 -18.23 -0.29 -16.17
CA SER A 656 -18.90 0.96 -16.54
C SER A 656 -17.89 2.03 -16.95
N SER A 657 -16.89 2.25 -16.11
CA SER A 657 -15.85 3.27 -16.34
C SER A 657 -14.98 2.95 -17.55
N LEU A 658 -14.63 1.68 -17.76
CA LEU A 658 -13.86 1.26 -18.93
C LEU A 658 -14.62 1.52 -20.23
N THR A 659 -15.94 1.29 -20.28
CA THR A 659 -16.72 1.53 -21.51
C THR A 659 -16.80 3.01 -21.90
N GLU A 660 -16.66 3.95 -20.95
CA GLU A 660 -16.53 5.39 -21.27
C GLU A 660 -15.34 5.67 -22.17
N ILE A 661 -14.23 5.00 -21.87
CA ILE A 661 -12.98 5.10 -22.63
C ILE A 661 -13.11 4.33 -23.94
N LEU A 662 -13.48 3.04 -23.88
CA LEU A 662 -13.56 2.19 -25.08
C LEU A 662 -14.43 2.79 -26.18
N TYR A 663 -15.54 3.44 -25.84
CA TYR A 663 -16.47 4.05 -26.80
C TYR A 663 -16.28 5.57 -26.98
N GLY A 664 -15.26 6.16 -26.34
CA GLY A 664 -14.89 7.57 -26.54
C GLY A 664 -15.94 8.56 -26.08
N ARG A 665 -16.77 8.18 -25.10
CA ARG A 665 -17.64 9.14 -24.38
C ARG A 665 -16.78 10.09 -23.55
N GLN A 666 -15.65 9.60 -23.06
CA GLN A 666 -14.56 10.40 -22.52
C GLN A 666 -13.25 10.01 -23.19
N SER A 667 -12.40 10.99 -23.45
CA SER A 667 -11.01 10.70 -23.82
C SER A 667 -10.28 10.13 -22.60
N PRO A 668 -9.41 9.10 -22.78
CA PRO A 668 -8.50 8.71 -21.72
C PRO A 668 -7.62 9.91 -21.35
N SER A 669 -7.36 10.03 -20.06
CA SER A 669 -6.60 11.14 -19.48
C SER A 669 -5.62 10.70 -18.39
N GLY A 670 -5.58 9.41 -18.06
CA GLY A 670 -4.63 8.88 -17.10
C GLY A 670 -3.20 8.92 -17.64
N ARG A 671 -2.24 8.94 -16.70
CA ARG A 671 -0.80 8.84 -16.96
C ARG A 671 -0.18 7.84 -15.98
N LEU A 672 0.76 7.03 -16.42
CA LEU A 672 1.40 6.02 -15.56
C LEU A 672 2.08 6.69 -14.34
N PRO A 673 1.73 6.30 -13.10
CA PRO A 673 2.35 6.85 -11.90
C PRO A 673 3.66 6.11 -11.51
N TYR A 674 4.20 5.32 -12.43
CA TYR A 674 5.40 4.49 -12.31
C TYR A 674 5.99 4.24 -13.71
N THR A 675 7.20 3.70 -13.79
CA THR A 675 7.87 3.35 -15.05
C THR A 675 7.66 1.89 -15.42
N VAL A 676 7.26 1.59 -16.67
CA VAL A 676 7.15 0.21 -17.19
C VAL A 676 8.38 -0.11 -18.01
N ALA A 677 9.18 -1.06 -17.53
CA ALA A 677 10.36 -1.58 -18.22
C ALA A 677 10.04 -2.39 -19.49
N LYS A 678 11.06 -2.70 -20.29
CA LYS A 678 10.95 -3.71 -21.34
C LYS A 678 11.18 -5.11 -20.80
N THR A 679 12.12 -5.25 -19.86
CA THR A 679 12.47 -6.51 -19.23
C THR A 679 12.57 -6.36 -17.73
N GLU A 680 12.40 -7.45 -16.98
CA GLU A 680 12.58 -7.42 -15.52
C GLU A 680 13.99 -6.98 -15.11
N SER A 681 15.01 -7.36 -15.88
CA SER A 681 16.41 -7.02 -15.59
C SER A 681 16.69 -5.51 -15.64
N ASP A 682 15.85 -4.71 -16.29
CA ASP A 682 16.01 -3.26 -16.36
C ASP A 682 15.87 -2.59 -14.98
N TYR A 683 15.12 -3.20 -14.05
CA TYR A 683 15.01 -2.70 -12.67
C TYR A 683 16.26 -3.00 -11.83
N GLY A 684 17.13 -3.91 -12.27
CA GLY A 684 18.32 -4.32 -11.52
C GLY A 684 17.98 -4.77 -10.09
N ASN A 685 18.66 -4.20 -9.11
CA ASN A 685 18.45 -4.52 -7.68
C ASN A 685 17.10 -4.02 -7.13
N LEU A 686 16.35 -3.22 -7.90
CA LEU A 686 15.01 -2.76 -7.56
C LEU A 686 13.92 -3.71 -8.07
N LEU A 687 14.28 -4.85 -8.66
CA LEU A 687 13.29 -5.78 -9.20
C LEU A 687 12.46 -6.44 -8.08
N GLY A 688 13.12 -6.99 -7.07
CA GLY A 688 12.51 -7.87 -6.07
C GLY A 688 12.96 -7.59 -4.65
N PRO A 689 12.35 -8.27 -3.66
CA PRO A 689 12.67 -8.08 -2.26
C PRO A 689 14.09 -8.55 -1.93
N THR A 690 14.63 -8.04 -0.83
CA THR A 690 15.83 -8.60 -0.21
C THR A 690 15.45 -9.86 0.56
N LEU A 691 16.18 -10.94 0.30
CA LEU A 691 16.05 -12.21 1.01
C LEU A 691 17.16 -12.35 2.06
N PRO A 692 17.01 -13.22 3.08
CA PRO A 692 18.11 -13.57 3.97
C PRO A 692 19.29 -14.16 3.18
N ASP A 693 20.51 -13.92 3.65
CA ASP A 693 21.73 -14.52 3.10
C ASP A 693 22.44 -15.36 4.16
N SER A 694 23.50 -16.07 3.77
CA SER A 694 24.25 -16.95 4.69
C SER A 694 24.90 -16.23 5.87
N GLU A 695 25.11 -14.92 5.77
CA GLU A 695 25.67 -14.10 6.85
C GLU A 695 24.57 -13.57 7.79
N ASN A 696 23.36 -13.36 7.26
CA ASN A 696 22.22 -12.72 7.91
C ASN A 696 20.93 -13.55 7.84
N ILE A 697 21.04 -14.88 8.01
CA ILE A 697 19.93 -15.84 7.87
C ILE A 697 18.68 -15.53 8.73
N PHE A 698 18.83 -14.69 9.76
CA PHE A 698 17.78 -14.31 10.71
C PHE A 698 17.48 -12.80 10.76
N TYR A 699 18.17 -12.00 9.94
CA TYR A 699 18.17 -10.55 10.03
C TYR A 699 18.38 -9.93 8.65
N SER A 700 17.50 -10.18 7.68
CA SER A 700 17.64 -9.63 6.32
C SER A 700 17.96 -8.12 6.33
N GLN A 701 19.00 -7.72 5.61
CA GLN A 701 19.48 -6.34 5.53
C GLN A 701 19.22 -5.78 4.13
N SER A 702 18.14 -5.00 3.98
CA SER A 702 17.84 -4.32 2.72
C SER A 702 18.55 -2.97 2.70
N ASN A 703 19.73 -2.92 2.10
CA ASN A 703 20.51 -1.68 1.96
C ASN A 703 20.02 -0.87 0.76
N PHE A 704 19.54 0.34 1.01
CA PHE A 704 19.00 1.26 -0.01
C PHE A 704 20.14 2.02 -0.69
N THR A 705 21.07 1.28 -1.29
CA THR A 705 22.30 1.83 -1.91
C THR A 705 22.02 2.63 -3.18
N GLU A 706 20.85 2.45 -3.78
CA GLU A 706 20.36 3.27 -4.89
C GLU A 706 20.08 4.72 -4.47
N GLY A 707 19.96 5.01 -3.17
CA GLY A 707 19.60 6.32 -2.67
C GLY A 707 18.34 6.89 -3.32
N LEU A 708 18.46 8.04 -4.00
CA LEU A 708 17.33 8.74 -4.63
C LEU A 708 16.86 8.12 -5.96
N TYR A 709 17.61 7.16 -6.50
CA TYR A 709 17.42 6.63 -7.85
C TYR A 709 16.50 5.41 -7.87
N ILE A 710 15.22 5.61 -7.53
CA ILE A 710 14.15 4.62 -7.79
C ILE A 710 13.32 5.00 -9.01
N ASP A 711 12.56 4.05 -9.57
CA ASP A 711 11.65 4.24 -10.70
C ASP A 711 12.31 5.03 -11.85
N TYR A 712 11.67 6.06 -12.42
CA TYR A 712 12.21 6.79 -13.58
C TYR A 712 13.59 7.40 -13.34
N LYS A 713 13.96 7.70 -12.09
CA LYS A 713 15.29 8.22 -11.76
C LYS A 713 16.36 7.14 -11.95
N HIS A 714 16.07 5.88 -11.60
CA HIS A 714 16.93 4.73 -11.92
C HIS A 714 17.14 4.59 -13.43
N PHE A 715 16.07 4.70 -14.22
CA PHE A 715 16.13 4.55 -15.67
C PHE A 715 16.95 5.67 -16.32
N ILE A 716 16.80 6.91 -15.85
CA ILE A 716 17.59 8.05 -16.33
C ILE A 716 19.06 7.88 -15.96
N GLU A 717 19.36 7.54 -14.70
CA GLU A 717 20.73 7.38 -14.21
C GLU A 717 21.50 6.30 -14.99
N ASN A 718 20.83 5.19 -15.29
CA ASN A 718 21.45 4.06 -15.98
C ASN A 718 21.30 4.13 -17.51
N GLY A 719 20.71 5.19 -18.06
CA GLY A 719 20.51 5.33 -19.51
C GLY A 719 19.60 4.25 -20.12
N ILE A 720 18.67 3.71 -19.34
CA ILE A 720 17.76 2.64 -19.75
C ILE A 720 16.52 3.26 -20.40
N THR A 721 16.17 2.81 -21.60
CA THR A 721 14.93 3.24 -22.27
C THR A 721 13.77 2.34 -21.83
N PRO A 722 12.78 2.85 -21.07
CA PRO A 722 11.62 2.06 -20.67
C PRO A 722 10.73 1.72 -21.86
N ARG A 723 9.78 0.80 -21.65
CA ARG A 723 8.68 0.56 -22.58
C ARG A 723 7.70 1.74 -22.55
N PHE A 724 7.28 2.12 -21.36
CA PHE A 724 6.49 3.32 -21.09
C PHE A 724 7.08 4.02 -19.88
N GLU A 725 7.44 5.28 -20.06
CA GLU A 725 8.05 6.09 -19.03
C GLU A 725 7.04 6.59 -17.99
N PHE A 726 7.53 6.97 -16.81
CA PHE A 726 6.73 7.68 -15.81
C PHE A 726 6.04 8.91 -16.41
N GLY A 727 4.76 9.06 -16.09
CA GLY A 727 3.93 10.14 -16.61
C GLY A 727 3.46 9.94 -18.05
N TYR A 728 3.69 8.77 -18.68
CA TYR A 728 3.21 8.48 -20.03
C TYR A 728 1.73 8.09 -20.08
N GLY A 729 1.04 8.50 -21.15
CA GLY A 729 -0.30 8.06 -21.50
C GLY A 729 -0.82 8.82 -22.72
N LEU A 730 -1.64 8.16 -23.53
CA LEU A 730 -2.27 8.73 -24.71
C LEU A 730 -3.62 9.36 -24.36
N THR A 731 -4.11 10.21 -25.26
CA THR A 731 -5.48 10.72 -25.27
C THR A 731 -6.08 10.49 -26.66
N TYR A 732 -7.37 10.74 -26.86
CA TYR A 732 -7.96 10.78 -28.20
C TYR A 732 -7.74 12.11 -28.94
N SER A 733 -7.02 13.04 -28.31
CA SER A 733 -6.61 14.31 -28.91
C SER A 733 -5.10 14.49 -28.90
N GLU A 734 -4.66 15.61 -29.47
CA GLU A 734 -3.26 16.01 -29.51
C GLU A 734 -3.09 17.39 -28.88
N PHE A 735 -1.96 17.59 -28.21
CA PHE A 735 -1.65 18.83 -27.50
C PHE A 735 -0.30 19.40 -27.90
N THR A 736 -0.24 20.73 -28.00
CA THR A 736 0.99 21.51 -28.21
C THR A 736 1.23 22.45 -27.04
N TYR A 737 2.50 22.64 -26.70
CA TYR A 737 2.92 23.49 -25.58
C TYR A 737 3.69 24.70 -26.11
N THR A 738 3.39 25.89 -25.61
CA THR A 738 4.06 27.13 -26.00
C THR A 738 4.21 28.10 -24.83
N GLY A 739 5.02 29.15 -25.00
CA GLY A 739 5.02 30.30 -24.09
C GLY A 739 5.49 30.00 -22.67
N LEU A 740 6.56 29.21 -22.52
CA LEU A 740 7.16 28.98 -21.21
C LEU A 740 7.53 30.31 -20.56
N ASN A 741 7.01 30.55 -19.37
CA ASN A 741 7.29 31.74 -18.58
C ASN A 741 7.65 31.35 -17.15
N VAL A 742 8.71 31.93 -16.62
CA VAL A 742 9.21 31.68 -15.26
C VAL A 742 9.17 33.00 -14.51
N ILE A 743 8.36 33.05 -13.44
CA ILE A 743 8.15 34.24 -12.63
C ILE A 743 8.77 33.99 -11.26
N LEU A 744 9.84 34.70 -10.93
CA LEU A 744 10.41 34.67 -9.58
C LEU A 744 9.61 35.54 -8.63
N ASN A 745 9.37 35.03 -7.43
CA ASN A 745 8.79 35.80 -6.35
C ASN A 745 9.90 36.56 -5.62
N SER A 746 10.02 37.87 -5.87
CA SER A 746 11.03 38.72 -5.24
C SER A 746 10.73 39.08 -3.78
N SER A 747 9.57 38.70 -3.25
CA SER A 747 9.14 39.04 -1.89
C SER A 747 9.47 37.97 -0.85
N VAL A 748 9.93 36.80 -1.27
CA VAL A 748 10.29 35.69 -0.38
C VAL A 748 11.80 35.61 -0.20
N ASP A 749 12.23 35.20 0.98
CA ASP A 749 13.65 34.95 1.22
C ASP A 749 14.09 33.75 0.38
N THR A 750 15.24 33.87 -0.28
CA THR A 750 15.90 32.82 -1.06
C THR A 750 17.28 32.51 -0.51
N SER A 751 17.58 32.87 0.73
CA SER A 751 18.76 32.48 1.49
C SER A 751 19.06 30.98 1.36
N PHE A 752 20.35 30.63 1.43
CA PHE A 752 20.82 29.24 1.28
C PHE A 752 20.22 28.33 2.35
N LEU A 753 20.16 28.81 3.60
CA LEU A 753 19.43 28.17 4.68
C LEU A 753 17.99 28.72 4.75
N PRO A 754 17.02 27.95 5.25
CA PRO A 754 15.68 28.45 5.55
C PRO A 754 15.77 29.56 6.62
N PRO A 755 15.07 30.70 6.49
CA PRO A 755 15.15 31.80 7.45
C PRO A 755 14.67 31.46 8.87
N ASP A 756 13.90 30.39 9.01
CA ASP A 756 13.36 29.87 10.26
C ASP A 756 14.14 28.64 10.80
N SER A 757 15.31 28.29 10.23
CA SER A 757 16.11 27.15 10.72
C SER A 757 16.77 27.39 12.09
N ASP A 758 16.88 28.64 12.53
CA ASP A 758 17.55 29.02 13.79
C ASP A 758 16.64 28.90 15.03
N THR A 759 15.42 28.39 14.90
CA THR A 759 14.52 28.17 16.04
C THR A 759 15.03 26.99 16.88
N THR A 760 15.69 27.29 18.00
CA THR A 760 16.36 26.27 18.82
C THR A 760 15.39 25.42 19.65
N GLY A 761 15.41 24.11 19.43
CA GLY A 761 15.05 23.09 20.43
C GLY A 761 13.58 22.68 20.55
N ASP A 762 12.66 23.42 19.94
CA ASP A 762 11.23 23.07 19.92
C ASP A 762 10.86 22.23 18.68
N ALA A 763 9.78 21.46 18.76
CA ALA A 763 9.21 20.80 17.60
C ALA A 763 8.77 21.83 16.54
N SER A 764 9.04 21.52 15.27
CA SER A 764 8.62 22.35 14.14
C SER A 764 7.10 22.52 14.08
N PRO A 765 6.60 23.50 13.31
CA PRO A 765 5.21 23.52 12.88
C PRO A 765 4.82 22.25 12.13
N GLU A 766 3.51 21.99 12.00
CA GLU A 766 3.00 20.86 11.21
C GLU A 766 3.52 20.91 9.77
N GLY A 767 4.20 19.85 9.36
CA GLY A 767 4.87 19.72 8.08
C GLY A 767 6.27 20.32 8.05
N GLY A 768 6.90 20.63 9.19
CA GLY A 768 8.24 21.20 9.24
C GLY A 768 8.28 22.73 9.12
N LEU A 769 9.49 23.25 8.87
CA LEU A 769 9.76 24.68 8.78
C LEU A 769 8.76 25.38 7.83
N ALA A 770 8.20 26.50 8.28
CA ALA A 770 7.14 27.19 7.54
C ALA A 770 7.65 27.72 6.19
N SER A 771 8.90 28.20 6.15
CA SER A 771 9.51 28.75 4.94
C SER A 771 9.72 27.73 3.83
N LEU A 772 9.71 26.42 4.12
CA LEU A 772 9.80 25.35 3.11
C LEU A 772 8.64 25.40 2.11
N TYR A 773 7.52 26.00 2.50
CA TYR A 773 6.30 26.12 1.70
C TYR A 773 6.17 27.46 0.96
N ASP A 774 7.12 28.38 1.13
CA ASP A 774 7.13 29.65 0.41
C ASP A 774 7.31 29.41 -1.09
N VAL A 775 6.45 30.01 -1.91
CA VAL A 775 6.53 29.91 -3.37
C VAL A 775 7.64 30.83 -3.88
N ILE A 776 8.78 30.24 -4.27
CA ILE A 776 9.95 30.94 -4.80
C ILE A 776 9.76 31.32 -6.26
N ALA A 777 9.11 30.45 -7.04
CA ALA A 777 8.87 30.69 -8.45
C ALA A 777 7.52 30.11 -8.90
N THR A 778 6.94 30.71 -9.93
CA THR A 778 5.80 30.16 -10.66
C THR A 778 6.22 29.93 -12.11
N VAL A 779 6.07 28.71 -12.59
CA VAL A 779 6.29 28.35 -14.00
C VAL A 779 4.94 28.24 -14.68
N GLN A 780 4.79 28.85 -15.85
CA GLN A 780 3.58 28.80 -16.66
C GLN A 780 3.91 28.34 -18.08
N ALA A 781 2.98 27.60 -18.68
CA ALA A 781 3.04 27.20 -20.09
C ALA A 781 1.64 27.13 -20.67
N ASN A 782 1.46 27.55 -21.92
CA ASN A 782 0.19 27.42 -22.61
C ASN A 782 0.09 26.03 -23.25
N VAL A 783 -1.00 25.34 -22.96
CA VAL A 783 -1.35 24.03 -23.52
C VAL A 783 -2.54 24.25 -24.44
N ALA A 784 -2.43 23.83 -25.70
CA ALA A 784 -3.51 23.95 -26.68
C ALA A 784 -3.90 22.57 -27.18
N ASN A 785 -5.20 22.30 -27.23
CA ASN A 785 -5.76 21.11 -27.86
C ASN A 785 -5.86 21.35 -29.37
N ILE A 786 -5.00 20.68 -30.13
CA ILE A 786 -4.94 20.80 -31.59
C ILE A 786 -5.65 19.64 -32.31
N GLY A 787 -6.18 18.67 -31.55
CA GLY A 787 -6.98 17.59 -32.10
C GLY A 787 -8.46 17.95 -32.22
N ASN A 788 -9.29 16.93 -32.42
CA ASN A 788 -10.69 17.07 -32.81
C ASN A 788 -11.71 16.72 -31.71
N VAL A 789 -11.25 16.32 -30.52
CA VAL A 789 -12.11 15.92 -29.41
C VAL A 789 -11.70 16.63 -28.12
N THR A 790 -12.67 16.89 -27.26
CA THR A 790 -12.43 17.37 -25.90
C THR A 790 -11.65 16.33 -25.13
N ALA A 791 -10.52 16.71 -24.54
CA ALA A 791 -9.66 15.80 -23.81
C ALA A 791 -8.97 16.53 -22.66
N ALA A 792 -8.66 15.79 -21.60
CA ALA A 792 -7.86 16.29 -20.51
C ALA A 792 -6.38 15.94 -20.71
N GLU A 793 -5.53 16.95 -20.61
CA GLU A 793 -4.07 16.82 -20.67
C GLU A 793 -3.46 17.01 -19.28
N VAL A 794 -2.50 16.16 -18.91
CA VAL A 794 -1.71 16.31 -17.70
C VAL A 794 -0.36 16.92 -18.07
N ALA A 795 -0.25 18.24 -17.90
CA ALA A 795 1.00 18.97 -18.09
C ALA A 795 1.92 18.72 -16.90
N GLN A 796 3.18 18.34 -17.16
CA GLN A 796 4.13 17.93 -16.12
C GLN A 796 5.35 18.86 -16.11
N LEU A 797 5.78 19.27 -14.92
CA LEU A 797 6.97 20.08 -14.69
C LEU A 797 8.04 19.27 -13.96
N TYR A 798 9.22 19.22 -14.57
CA TYR A 798 10.41 18.64 -13.97
C TYR A 798 11.49 19.70 -13.76
N ILE A 799 12.22 19.57 -12.67
CA ILE A 799 13.33 20.44 -12.31
C ILE A 799 14.63 19.64 -12.24
N GLY A 800 15.67 20.15 -12.88
CA GLY A 800 17.05 19.72 -12.64
C GLY A 800 17.68 20.62 -11.57
N ILE A 801 17.96 20.05 -10.39
CA ILE A 801 18.46 20.80 -9.23
C ILE A 801 19.99 20.81 -9.26
N PRO A 802 20.66 21.98 -9.22
CA PRO A 802 22.10 22.07 -9.35
C PRO A 802 22.81 21.33 -8.22
N LYS A 803 23.83 20.53 -8.57
CA LYS A 803 24.64 19.72 -7.65
C LYS A 803 23.88 18.63 -6.87
N SER A 804 22.61 18.39 -7.16
CA SER A 804 21.82 17.35 -6.48
C SER A 804 22.15 15.92 -6.92
N GLY A 805 22.70 15.74 -8.13
CA GLY A 805 22.81 14.44 -8.79
C GLY A 805 21.53 14.01 -9.52
N LEU A 806 20.40 14.69 -9.31
CA LEU A 806 19.13 14.42 -9.98
C LEU A 806 18.96 15.33 -11.21
N PRO A 807 19.17 14.84 -12.44
CA PRO A 807 19.02 15.66 -13.64
C PRO A 807 17.56 16.08 -13.89
N LYS A 808 16.60 15.32 -13.34
CA LYS A 808 15.17 15.53 -13.54
C LYS A 808 14.38 14.98 -12.35
N ALA A 809 13.61 15.82 -11.68
CA ALA A 809 12.67 15.43 -10.62
C ALA A 809 11.32 16.11 -10.83
N LEU A 810 10.21 15.38 -10.69
CA LEU A 810 8.87 15.96 -10.79
C LEU A 810 8.67 17.00 -9.69
N ARG A 811 8.20 18.21 -10.05
CA ARG A 811 7.90 19.32 -9.13
C ARG A 811 6.65 20.10 -9.49
N GLY A 812 5.85 19.59 -10.42
CA GLY A 812 4.56 20.17 -10.75
C GLY A 812 3.79 19.29 -11.71
N PHE A 813 2.46 19.31 -11.57
CA PHE A 813 1.55 18.82 -12.59
C PHE A 813 0.25 19.61 -12.53
N ASP A 814 -0.41 19.74 -13.68
CA ASP A 814 -1.69 20.40 -13.82
C ASP A 814 -2.55 19.65 -14.84
N LYS A 815 -3.78 19.30 -14.46
CA LYS A 815 -4.70 18.51 -15.29
C LYS A 815 -5.77 19.41 -15.88
N LEU A 816 -5.74 19.57 -17.20
CA LEU A 816 -6.48 20.58 -17.93
C LEU A 816 -7.45 19.92 -18.91
N LEU A 817 -8.75 20.06 -18.69
CA LEU A 817 -9.77 19.70 -19.69
C LEU A 817 -9.85 20.82 -20.74
N ILE A 818 -9.57 20.51 -22.00
CA ILE A 818 -9.47 21.50 -23.07
C ILE A 818 -10.32 21.07 -24.26
N GLU A 819 -11.22 21.95 -24.69
CA GLU A 819 -12.02 21.79 -25.92
C GLU A 819 -11.15 21.86 -27.18
N PRO A 820 -11.54 21.23 -28.30
CA PRO A 820 -10.84 21.34 -29.59
C PRO A 820 -10.57 22.80 -30.00
N GLY A 821 -9.34 23.12 -30.34
CA GLY A 821 -8.90 24.48 -30.69
C GLY A 821 -8.77 25.44 -29.49
N GLY A 822 -9.11 24.99 -28.28
CA GLY A 822 -8.93 25.73 -27.04
C GLY A 822 -7.48 25.76 -26.58
N SER A 823 -7.12 26.77 -25.79
CA SER A 823 -5.83 26.84 -25.10
C SER A 823 -6.01 27.35 -23.66
N VAL A 824 -5.33 26.70 -22.72
CA VAL A 824 -5.35 26.99 -21.29
C VAL A 824 -3.91 27.09 -20.78
N SER A 825 -3.66 27.96 -19.80
CA SER A 825 -2.34 28.10 -19.19
C SER A 825 -2.21 27.13 -18.02
N ALA A 826 -1.28 26.17 -18.12
CA ALA A 826 -0.82 25.35 -17.00
C ALA A 826 0.03 26.21 -16.06
N SER A 827 -0.15 26.08 -14.74
CA SER A 827 0.58 26.87 -13.75
C SER A 827 1.13 26.00 -12.63
N PHE A 828 2.43 26.10 -12.38
CA PHE A 828 3.15 25.31 -11.38
C PHE A 828 3.81 26.23 -10.36
N SER A 829 3.39 26.13 -9.11
CA SER A 829 4.04 26.85 -8.01
C SER A 829 5.18 26.00 -7.44
N LEU A 830 6.40 26.53 -7.49
CA LEU A 830 7.59 25.91 -6.95
C LEU A 830 7.88 26.47 -5.57
N ARG A 831 7.66 25.65 -4.54
CA ARG A 831 7.98 25.95 -3.15
C ARG A 831 9.50 25.96 -2.95
N ARG A 832 9.97 26.53 -1.84
CA ARG A 832 11.37 26.42 -1.40
C ARG A 832 11.82 24.96 -1.38
N ARG A 833 11.04 24.07 -0.74
CA ARG A 833 11.35 22.62 -0.67
C ARG A 833 11.47 21.98 -2.05
N ASP A 834 10.65 22.40 -3.02
CA ASP A 834 10.67 21.87 -4.39
C ASP A 834 12.01 22.14 -5.10
N LEU A 835 12.73 23.18 -4.68
CA LEU A 835 14.03 23.59 -5.21
C LEU A 835 15.21 23.26 -4.28
N SER A 836 14.96 22.66 -3.13
CA SER A 836 15.96 22.37 -2.11
C SER A 836 16.51 20.94 -2.20
N THR A 837 17.66 20.75 -1.57
CA THR A 837 18.26 19.43 -1.26
C THR A 837 18.47 19.32 0.24
N TRP A 838 18.52 18.11 0.78
CA TRP A 838 18.86 17.87 2.17
C TRP A 838 20.38 17.80 2.38
N ASP A 839 20.91 18.64 3.27
CA ASP A 839 22.30 18.58 3.71
C ASP A 839 22.39 17.79 5.02
N ALA A 840 22.84 16.54 4.92
CA ALA A 840 22.96 15.63 6.05
C ALA A 840 24.00 16.08 7.10
N VAL A 841 24.96 16.94 6.74
CA VAL A 841 25.94 17.47 7.71
C VAL A 841 25.32 18.60 8.53
N GLN A 842 24.61 19.50 7.86
CA GLN A 842 23.93 20.62 8.51
C GLN A 842 22.60 20.21 9.15
N GLN A 843 22.06 19.02 8.82
CA GLN A 843 20.73 18.56 9.22
C GLN A 843 19.65 19.58 8.85
N GLN A 844 19.72 20.11 7.63
CA GLN A 844 18.83 21.15 7.13
C GLN A 844 18.55 20.99 5.63
N TRP A 845 17.37 21.44 5.20
CA TRP A 845 17.10 21.71 3.80
C TRP A 845 17.89 22.93 3.35
N VAL A 846 18.68 22.80 2.29
CA VAL A 846 19.42 23.91 1.70
C VAL A 846 18.84 24.25 0.34
N LEU A 847 18.87 25.53 -0.05
CA LEU A 847 18.47 26.00 -1.37
C LEU A 847 19.74 26.29 -2.20
N PRO A 848 20.19 25.34 -3.06
CA PRO A 848 21.47 25.50 -3.75
C PRO A 848 21.51 26.73 -4.66
N ARG A 849 22.65 27.42 -4.69
CA ARG A 849 22.89 28.49 -5.66
C ARG A 849 23.26 27.91 -7.03
N GLY A 850 22.77 28.53 -8.09
CA GLY A 850 23.09 28.14 -9.45
C GLY A 850 21.90 28.19 -10.40
N THR A 851 22.07 27.48 -11.52
CA THR A 851 21.06 27.37 -12.57
C THR A 851 20.31 26.06 -12.43
N TYR A 852 18.99 26.17 -12.33
CA TYR A 852 18.06 25.05 -12.32
C TYR A 852 17.48 24.89 -13.73
N SER A 853 17.45 23.65 -14.23
CA SER A 853 16.78 23.35 -15.49
C SER A 853 15.28 23.25 -15.26
N VAL A 854 14.48 23.96 -16.04
CA VAL A 854 13.01 23.92 -16.02
C VAL A 854 12.55 23.18 -17.27
N MET A 855 11.83 22.08 -17.11
CA MET A 855 11.40 21.22 -18.21
C MET A 855 9.90 20.96 -18.09
N VAL A 856 9.10 21.47 -19.03
CA VAL A 856 7.66 21.22 -19.09
C VAL A 856 7.34 20.29 -20.26
N GLY A 857 6.56 19.25 -20.01
CA GLY A 857 6.30 18.19 -20.97
C GLY A 857 5.04 17.38 -20.70
N LYS A 858 4.84 16.36 -21.54
CA LYS A 858 3.72 15.41 -21.44
C LYS A 858 4.03 14.19 -20.58
N SER A 859 5.32 13.87 -20.43
CA SER A 859 5.86 12.78 -19.63
C SER A 859 7.30 13.09 -19.26
N VAL A 860 7.96 12.21 -18.50
CA VAL A 860 9.37 12.38 -18.13
C VAL A 860 10.32 12.34 -19.34
N LEU A 861 9.95 11.69 -20.45
CA LEU A 861 10.78 11.63 -21.67
C LEU A 861 10.29 12.57 -22.78
N ASP A 862 9.02 12.99 -22.76
CA ASP A 862 8.45 13.91 -23.74
C ASP A 862 8.43 15.37 -23.23
N ILE A 863 9.62 15.99 -23.23
CA ILE A 863 9.78 17.40 -22.83
C ILE A 863 9.53 18.32 -24.02
N GLN A 864 8.56 19.22 -23.85
CA GLN A 864 8.09 20.11 -24.90
C GLN A 864 8.73 21.50 -24.82
N LEU A 865 8.98 21.99 -23.60
CA LEU A 865 9.55 23.32 -23.34
C LEU A 865 10.68 23.22 -22.33
N ASN A 866 11.76 23.96 -22.58
CA ASN A 866 12.92 24.06 -21.71
C ASN A 866 13.15 25.53 -21.32
N GLY A 867 13.52 25.75 -20.07
CA GLY A 867 13.86 27.06 -19.52
C GLY A 867 14.80 26.91 -18.32
N THR A 868 15.01 28.00 -17.60
CA THR A 868 15.89 28.01 -16.43
C THR A 868 15.35 28.90 -15.31
N ILE A 869 15.69 28.54 -14.08
CA ILE A 869 15.65 29.43 -12.91
C ILE A 869 17.09 29.68 -12.48
N VAL A 870 17.45 30.94 -12.22
CA VAL A 870 18.79 31.30 -11.72
C VAL A 870 18.64 31.93 -10.34
N LEU A 871 19.22 31.29 -9.33
CA LEU A 871 19.34 31.85 -7.99
C LEU A 871 20.79 32.30 -7.79
N SER A 872 21.02 33.62 -7.87
CA SER A 872 22.33 34.24 -7.68
C SER A 872 22.78 34.23 -6.22
N ALA A 873 24.10 34.40 -6.02
CA ALA A 873 24.75 34.45 -4.71
C ALA A 873 24.24 35.61 -3.85
#